data_AF-A0A852D5E7-F1
#
_entry.id   AF-A0A852D5E7-F1
#
_cell.length_a   1.000
_cell.length_b   1.000
_cell.length_c   1.000
_cell.angle_alpha   90.00
_cell.angle_beta   90.00
_cell.angle_gamma   90.00
#
_symmetry.space_group_name_H-M   'P 1'
#
loop_
_entity.id
_entity.type
_entity.pdbx_description
1 polymer ?
#
loop_
_entity_poly.entity_id
_entity_poly.type
_entity_poly.pdbx_seq_one_letter_code
_entity_poly.pdbx_strand_id
1 'polypeptide(L)'
;LAEALLEQAMIGPSPNPLILSYLKYAISSQMVSYSTVLMAISKFDDFSRDLCVQSLLEIMDMFCDRLSCHGKAEECISLCRALLSALTWLLRCATFYAEKVKDPLEQAAAENQLKMCLERLEKMLSSTKNRALIHIAKLEETSSWSTVEQSLVKLGENLNNLGSSPLRSQADDCVSLIKSIPTMLSVHSEQLNKTGFPTVHAVVLLEGTMNLTGETQPLVEQLMMVKRMQRIPSPLFVLEIWKACFVGLIECPEGTEELKWTAFTFLKMPQVLVKLKKYPQGDKDFTEDVNCAFEFLLKLTPLLDKADQRCNCNCMSLLLQECSKQGLLSEANMNNLIDKRAADKENSPSLKSAENANIQPNPGLILRAEPTVTNILKTMDADHSKSPEGLLGVLGHMLSGKSLDLLLAAAAATGKLKSFARKFVKPESPKVFISPPSAKSGPVRALLFDISFLMLCHVAQTYGSEVILSDSNPPGEVPFFETWMLTCMPEEGKILNPDHPCFRPDSTKVESLVALLNNSSEMKLVQMKWHEVCLSISAAILEILNAWENGVLTFESIQKITENIKGKVCSMAVCAVAWLVAHVRMLGLDEREKSLQMIRQLATPLYGENTLQFYNERVVIMSSILEHMCADVLQQTATQIKFPSTGMDTIPYWNLLPP
;
A
#
# COMPACT_ATOMS: atom_id res chain seq x y z
N LEU A 1 -6.68 -7.96 -42.05
CA LEU A 1 -6.30 -9.40 -41.97
C LEU A 1 -7.49 -10.31 -41.72
N ALA A 2 -8.24 -10.16 -40.60
CA ALA A 2 -9.40 -11.02 -40.31
C ALA A 2 -10.47 -11.03 -41.43
N GLU A 3 -10.81 -9.85 -41.97
CA GLU A 3 -11.75 -9.71 -43.09
C GLU A 3 -11.28 -10.47 -44.34
N ALA A 4 -10.06 -10.24 -44.80
CA ALA A 4 -9.48 -10.95 -45.94
C ALA A 4 -9.44 -12.47 -45.74
N LEU A 5 -9.08 -12.95 -44.53
CA LEU A 5 -9.06 -14.39 -44.23
C LEU A 5 -10.48 -14.99 -44.25
N LEU A 6 -11.48 -14.28 -43.70
CA LEU A 6 -12.86 -14.72 -43.74
C LEU A 6 -13.43 -14.71 -45.16
N GLU A 7 -13.24 -13.64 -45.93
CA GLU A 7 -13.69 -13.58 -47.32
C GLU A 7 -13.11 -14.73 -48.15
N GLN A 8 -11.80 -14.97 -48.05
CA GLN A 8 -11.14 -16.06 -48.77
C GLN A 8 -11.58 -17.46 -48.27
N ALA A 9 -11.85 -17.61 -46.97
CA ALA A 9 -12.40 -18.84 -46.44
C ALA A 9 -13.82 -19.11 -46.96
N MET A 10 -14.60 -18.07 -47.27
CA MET A 10 -16.01 -18.14 -47.62
C MET A 10 -16.30 -18.03 -49.14
N ILE A 11 -15.35 -18.32 -50.03
CA ILE A 11 -15.61 -18.29 -51.49
C ILE A 11 -16.43 -19.51 -51.97
N GLY A 12 -16.20 -20.70 -51.41
CA GLY A 12 -16.82 -21.96 -51.86
C GLY A 12 -18.11 -22.32 -51.10
N PRO A 13 -18.90 -23.31 -51.57
CA PRO A 13 -20.14 -23.73 -50.89
C PRO A 13 -19.89 -24.22 -49.45
N SER A 14 -18.70 -24.75 -49.18
CA SER A 14 -18.17 -25.03 -47.85
C SER A 14 -16.95 -24.13 -47.57
N PRO A 15 -16.68 -23.81 -46.30
CA PRO A 15 -15.57 -22.93 -45.97
C PRO A 15 -14.23 -23.64 -46.11
N ASN A 16 -13.20 -22.93 -46.59
CA ASN A 16 -11.87 -23.50 -46.77
C ASN A 16 -11.22 -23.80 -45.40
N PRO A 17 -10.99 -25.09 -45.04
CA PRO A 17 -10.55 -25.47 -43.70
C PRO A 17 -9.12 -24.99 -43.38
N LEU A 18 -8.26 -24.84 -44.40
CA LEU A 18 -6.89 -24.34 -44.23
C LEU A 18 -6.90 -22.84 -43.90
N ILE A 19 -7.70 -22.05 -44.61
CA ILE A 19 -7.78 -20.61 -44.34
C ILE A 19 -8.44 -20.37 -42.97
N LEU A 20 -9.45 -21.17 -42.62
CA LEU A 20 -10.04 -21.16 -41.28
C LEU A 20 -9.02 -21.52 -40.20
N SER A 21 -8.14 -22.50 -40.41
CA SER A 21 -7.11 -22.84 -39.41
C SER A 21 -6.10 -21.70 -39.22
N TYR A 22 -5.74 -20.98 -40.30
CA TYR A 22 -4.94 -19.76 -40.19
C TYR A 22 -5.65 -18.65 -39.41
N LEU A 23 -6.95 -18.44 -39.63
CA LEU A 23 -7.73 -17.49 -38.85
C LEU A 23 -7.81 -17.89 -37.37
N LYS A 24 -8.09 -19.17 -37.07
CA LYS A 24 -8.11 -19.71 -35.71
C LYS A 24 -6.76 -19.53 -34.99
N TYR A 25 -5.64 -19.70 -35.73
CA TYR A 25 -4.29 -19.42 -35.24
C TYR A 25 -4.07 -17.92 -35.00
N ALA A 26 -4.45 -17.05 -35.95
CA ALA A 26 -4.32 -15.60 -35.82
C ALA A 26 -5.12 -15.03 -34.63
N ILE A 27 -6.29 -15.61 -34.33
CA ILE A 27 -7.10 -15.29 -33.16
C ILE A 27 -6.38 -15.73 -31.88
N SER A 28 -5.93 -16.98 -31.83
CA SER A 28 -5.26 -17.54 -30.63
C SER A 28 -3.93 -16.86 -30.30
N SER A 29 -3.21 -16.40 -31.33
CA SER A 29 -1.96 -15.64 -31.19
C SER A 29 -2.16 -14.12 -31.03
N GLN A 30 -3.41 -13.65 -30.97
CA GLN A 30 -3.77 -12.23 -30.88
C GLN A 30 -3.21 -11.35 -32.01
N MET A 31 -2.89 -11.93 -33.17
CA MET A 31 -2.52 -11.18 -34.38
C MET A 31 -3.68 -10.36 -34.96
N VAL A 32 -4.92 -10.73 -34.64
CA VAL A 32 -6.13 -9.99 -34.98
C VAL A 32 -6.96 -9.75 -33.72
N SER A 33 -7.55 -8.56 -33.60
CA SER A 33 -8.42 -8.25 -32.47
C SER A 33 -9.76 -8.98 -32.59
N TYR A 34 -10.37 -9.34 -31.45
CA TYR A 34 -11.71 -9.94 -31.43
C TYR A 34 -12.77 -9.02 -32.04
N SER A 35 -12.63 -7.69 -31.88
CA SER A 35 -13.51 -6.70 -32.53
C SER A 35 -13.48 -6.84 -34.05
N THR A 36 -12.29 -6.90 -34.65
CA THR A 36 -12.16 -7.04 -36.12
C THR A 36 -12.74 -8.35 -36.63
N VAL A 37 -12.62 -9.44 -35.86
CA VAL A 37 -13.23 -10.73 -36.22
C VAL A 37 -14.75 -10.65 -36.14
N LEU A 38 -15.32 -10.16 -35.04
CA LEU A 38 -16.78 -10.01 -34.89
C LEU A 38 -17.39 -9.12 -35.98
N MET A 39 -16.72 -8.00 -36.32
CA MET A 39 -17.14 -7.16 -37.45
C MET A 39 -17.12 -7.91 -38.77
N ALA A 40 -16.05 -8.66 -39.06
CA ALA A 40 -15.95 -9.43 -40.29
C ALA A 40 -17.01 -10.55 -40.37
N ILE A 41 -17.32 -11.22 -39.25
CA ILE A 41 -18.42 -12.19 -39.18
C ILE A 41 -19.76 -11.49 -39.50
N SER A 42 -20.00 -10.32 -38.91
CA SER A 42 -21.27 -9.59 -39.08
C SER A 42 -21.57 -9.14 -40.52
N LYS A 43 -20.56 -9.13 -41.39
CA LYS A 43 -20.67 -8.80 -42.82
C LYS A 43 -21.19 -9.96 -43.68
N PHE A 44 -21.12 -11.20 -43.19
CA PHE A 44 -21.62 -12.36 -43.93
C PHE A 44 -23.16 -12.38 -43.92
N ASP A 45 -23.80 -12.49 -45.07
CA ASP A 45 -25.26 -12.40 -45.20
C ASP A 45 -25.92 -13.58 -45.94
N ASP A 46 -25.14 -14.45 -46.58
CA ASP A 46 -25.63 -15.65 -47.26
C ASP A 46 -25.88 -16.82 -46.29
N PHE A 47 -26.95 -16.71 -45.51
CA PHE A 47 -27.36 -17.74 -44.54
C PHE A 47 -27.80 -19.08 -45.17
N SER A 48 -27.94 -19.15 -46.50
CA SER A 48 -28.26 -20.41 -47.18
C SER A 48 -27.11 -21.43 -47.13
N ARG A 49 -25.89 -20.95 -46.86
CA ARG A 49 -24.67 -21.76 -46.78
C ARG A 49 -24.42 -22.27 -45.36
N ASP A 50 -25.16 -23.31 -45.00
CA ASP A 50 -25.20 -23.88 -43.64
C ASP A 50 -23.81 -24.18 -43.03
N LEU A 51 -22.89 -24.77 -43.79
CA LEU A 51 -21.52 -25.07 -43.32
C LEU A 51 -20.68 -23.82 -43.03
N CYS A 52 -20.95 -22.73 -43.75
CA CYS A 52 -20.26 -21.46 -43.56
C CYS A 52 -20.76 -20.78 -42.29
N VAL A 53 -22.08 -20.74 -42.09
CA VAL A 53 -22.71 -20.24 -40.86
C VAL A 53 -22.20 -21.03 -39.65
N GLN A 54 -22.20 -22.36 -39.73
CA GLN A 54 -21.68 -23.22 -38.66
C GLN A 54 -20.24 -22.86 -38.29
N SER A 55 -19.37 -22.68 -39.29
CA SER A 55 -17.96 -22.35 -39.04
C SER A 55 -17.78 -20.96 -38.42
N LEU A 56 -18.63 -19.99 -38.77
CA LEU A 56 -18.63 -18.65 -38.18
C LEU A 56 -19.07 -18.70 -36.71
N LEU A 57 -20.12 -19.47 -36.39
CA LEU A 57 -20.58 -19.70 -35.01
C LEU A 57 -19.50 -20.37 -34.16
N GLU A 58 -18.79 -21.36 -34.70
CA GLU A 58 -17.66 -22.02 -34.04
C GLU A 58 -16.50 -21.05 -33.75
N ILE A 59 -16.22 -20.10 -34.67
CA ILE A 59 -15.20 -19.08 -34.45
C ILE A 59 -15.60 -18.15 -33.30
N MET A 60 -16.87 -17.71 -33.24
CA MET A 60 -17.36 -16.86 -32.15
C MET A 60 -17.18 -17.54 -30.78
N ASP A 61 -17.39 -18.85 -30.71
CA ASP A 61 -17.25 -19.62 -29.48
C ASP A 61 -15.83 -19.63 -28.91
N MET A 62 -14.81 -19.54 -29.77
CA MET A 62 -13.42 -19.60 -29.33
C MET A 62 -13.04 -18.47 -28.37
N PHE A 63 -13.71 -17.33 -28.44
CA PHE A 63 -13.30 -16.12 -27.70
C PHE A 63 -14.42 -15.38 -26.99
N CYS A 64 -15.69 -15.81 -27.09
CA CYS A 64 -16.83 -15.12 -26.46
C CYS A 64 -16.64 -14.86 -24.95
N ASP A 65 -16.05 -15.81 -24.23
CA ASP A 65 -15.78 -15.69 -22.78
C ASP A 65 -14.58 -14.76 -22.48
N ARG A 66 -13.69 -14.59 -23.46
CA ARG A 66 -12.42 -13.83 -23.37
C ARG A 66 -12.54 -12.37 -23.84
N LEU A 67 -13.73 -11.91 -24.19
CA LEU A 67 -13.97 -10.52 -24.59
C LEU A 67 -13.69 -9.57 -23.41
N SER A 68 -12.68 -8.71 -23.52
CA SER A 68 -12.36 -7.74 -22.47
C SER A 68 -11.85 -6.41 -23.05
N CYS A 69 -12.13 -5.33 -22.32
CA CYS A 69 -11.69 -3.97 -22.64
C CYS A 69 -10.42 -3.66 -21.86
N HIS A 70 -9.24 -3.88 -22.46
CA HIS A 70 -7.94 -3.63 -21.82
C HIS A 70 -7.09 -2.59 -22.56
N GLY A 71 -7.58 -2.11 -23.71
CA GLY A 71 -6.87 -1.22 -24.62
C GLY A 71 -7.31 0.24 -24.56
N LYS A 72 -7.01 0.99 -25.61
CA LYS A 72 -7.40 2.41 -25.74
C LYS A 72 -8.93 2.55 -25.78
N ALA A 73 -9.44 3.74 -25.45
CA ALA A 73 -10.88 4.01 -25.48
C ALA A 73 -11.51 3.69 -26.84
N GLU A 74 -10.83 4.02 -27.94
CA GLU A 74 -11.25 3.72 -29.31
C GLU A 74 -11.37 2.22 -29.59
N GLU A 75 -10.44 1.41 -29.08
CA GLU A 75 -10.46 -0.05 -29.25
C GLU A 75 -11.61 -0.67 -28.44
N CYS A 76 -11.84 -0.18 -27.21
CA CYS A 76 -12.96 -0.61 -26.38
C CYS A 76 -14.31 -0.28 -27.03
N ILE A 77 -14.44 0.94 -27.55
CA ILE A 77 -15.59 1.38 -28.34
C ILE A 77 -15.80 0.51 -29.58
N SER A 78 -14.72 0.22 -30.31
CA SER A 78 -14.79 -0.65 -31.50
C SER A 78 -15.26 -2.05 -31.15
N LEU A 79 -14.92 -2.58 -29.97
CA LEU A 79 -15.42 -3.87 -29.49
C LEU A 79 -16.91 -3.80 -29.16
N CYS A 80 -17.37 -2.72 -28.51
CA CYS A 80 -18.79 -2.51 -28.23
C CYS A 80 -19.62 -2.54 -29.54
N ARG A 81 -19.20 -1.78 -30.56
CA ARG A 81 -19.86 -1.75 -31.89
C ARG A 81 -19.83 -3.11 -32.58
N ALA A 82 -18.70 -3.82 -32.50
CA ALA A 82 -18.55 -5.15 -33.06
C ALA A 82 -19.48 -6.17 -32.40
N LEU A 83 -19.65 -6.08 -31.07
CA LEU A 83 -20.54 -6.96 -30.31
C LEU A 83 -22.01 -6.68 -30.62
N LEU A 84 -22.40 -5.42 -30.81
CA LEU A 84 -23.74 -5.05 -31.27
C LEU A 84 -24.02 -5.53 -32.71
N SER A 85 -23.02 -5.43 -33.59
CA SER A 85 -23.12 -5.93 -34.96
C SER A 85 -23.25 -7.47 -34.98
N ALA A 86 -22.48 -8.17 -34.13
CA ALA A 86 -22.59 -9.61 -33.95
C ALA A 86 -23.95 -10.04 -33.35
N LEU A 87 -24.50 -9.29 -32.39
CA LEU A 87 -25.86 -9.50 -31.88
C LEU A 87 -26.89 -9.42 -33.00
N THR A 88 -26.82 -8.35 -33.80
CA THR A 88 -27.73 -8.13 -34.93
C THR A 88 -27.61 -9.25 -35.96
N TRP A 89 -26.38 -9.68 -36.26
CA TRP A 89 -26.11 -10.79 -37.17
C TRP A 89 -26.69 -12.12 -36.65
N LEU A 90 -26.49 -12.45 -35.37
CA LEU A 90 -27.07 -13.64 -34.74
C LEU A 90 -28.60 -13.63 -34.78
N LEU A 91 -29.24 -12.47 -34.55
CA LEU A 91 -30.69 -12.34 -34.64
C LEU A 91 -31.20 -12.56 -36.07
N ARG A 92 -30.52 -12.01 -37.09
CA ARG A 92 -30.85 -12.25 -38.50
C ARG A 92 -30.68 -13.71 -38.88
N CYS A 93 -29.60 -14.34 -38.41
CA CYS A 93 -29.31 -15.75 -38.62
C CYS A 93 -30.39 -16.64 -37.99
N ALA A 94 -30.77 -16.37 -36.73
CA ALA A 94 -31.86 -17.06 -36.05
C ALA A 94 -33.21 -16.86 -36.75
N THR A 95 -33.48 -15.65 -37.26
CA THR A 95 -34.71 -15.36 -38.01
C THR A 95 -34.79 -16.17 -39.30
N PHE A 96 -33.69 -16.24 -40.06
CA PHE A 96 -33.60 -17.01 -41.30
C PHE A 96 -33.90 -18.50 -41.06
N TYR A 97 -33.28 -19.11 -40.06
CA TYR A 97 -33.54 -20.53 -39.76
C TYR A 97 -34.94 -20.75 -39.16
N ALA A 98 -35.45 -19.83 -38.34
CA ALA A 98 -36.83 -19.90 -37.86
C ALA A 98 -37.87 -19.85 -39.00
N GLU A 99 -37.58 -19.16 -40.10
CA GLU A 99 -38.40 -19.21 -41.32
C GLU A 99 -38.24 -20.54 -42.05
N LYS A 100 -37.01 -21.03 -42.21
CA LYS A 100 -36.69 -22.29 -42.91
C LYS A 100 -37.28 -23.53 -42.21
N VAL A 101 -37.45 -23.50 -40.88
CA VAL A 101 -38.13 -24.57 -40.12
C VAL A 101 -39.58 -24.80 -40.57
N LYS A 102 -40.22 -23.80 -41.21
CA LYS A 102 -41.58 -23.94 -41.74
C LYS A 102 -41.66 -24.85 -42.97
N ASP A 103 -40.55 -25.12 -43.64
CA ASP A 103 -40.50 -26.06 -44.77
C ASP A 103 -40.41 -27.50 -44.24
N PRO A 104 -41.43 -28.36 -44.48
CA PRO A 104 -41.44 -29.74 -44.01
C PRO A 104 -40.26 -30.58 -44.51
N LEU A 105 -39.66 -30.21 -45.65
CA LEU A 105 -38.54 -30.95 -46.24
C LEU A 105 -37.20 -30.63 -45.56
N GLU A 106 -37.07 -29.45 -44.96
CA GLU A 106 -35.83 -28.96 -44.37
C GLU A 106 -35.90 -28.77 -42.84
N GLN A 107 -37.05 -29.08 -42.24
CA GLN A 107 -37.38 -28.84 -40.84
C GLN A 107 -36.28 -29.28 -39.87
N ALA A 108 -35.82 -30.54 -39.95
CA ALA A 108 -34.83 -31.08 -39.00
C ALA A 108 -33.45 -30.41 -39.11
N ALA A 109 -33.01 -30.08 -40.32
CA ALA A 109 -31.73 -29.40 -40.54
C ALA A 109 -31.80 -27.94 -40.09
N ALA A 110 -32.91 -27.26 -40.39
CA ALA A 110 -33.15 -25.88 -39.98
C ALA A 110 -33.31 -25.75 -38.46
N GLU A 111 -33.97 -26.72 -37.78
CA GLU A 111 -34.07 -26.76 -36.32
C GLU A 111 -32.70 -26.88 -35.65
N ASN A 112 -31.81 -27.71 -36.20
CA ASN A 112 -30.46 -27.85 -35.69
C ASN A 112 -29.65 -26.56 -35.86
N GLN A 113 -29.76 -25.88 -37.01
CA GLN A 113 -29.07 -24.61 -37.24
C GLN A 113 -29.63 -23.49 -36.35
N LEU A 114 -30.96 -23.43 -36.17
CA LEU A 114 -31.61 -22.50 -35.25
C LEU A 114 -31.11 -22.70 -33.82
N LYS A 115 -31.03 -23.97 -33.37
CA LYS A 115 -30.47 -24.33 -32.06
C LYS A 115 -29.06 -23.79 -31.88
N MET A 116 -28.18 -24.00 -32.87
CA MET A 116 -26.81 -23.51 -32.80
C MET A 116 -26.75 -21.99 -32.68
N CYS A 117 -27.61 -21.26 -33.39
CA CYS A 117 -27.71 -19.80 -33.29
C CYS A 117 -28.14 -19.36 -31.89
N LEU A 118 -29.19 -19.98 -31.35
CA LEU A 118 -29.73 -19.65 -30.02
C LEU A 118 -28.74 -19.97 -28.91
N GLU A 119 -27.98 -21.06 -29.00
CA GLU A 119 -26.90 -21.37 -28.05
C GLU A 119 -25.82 -20.27 -28.01
N ARG A 120 -25.44 -19.70 -29.16
CA ARG A 120 -24.42 -18.63 -29.21
C ARG A 120 -25.01 -17.30 -28.74
N LEU A 121 -26.28 -17.05 -29.05
CA LEU A 121 -27.00 -15.89 -28.56
C LEU A 121 -27.10 -15.92 -27.04
N GLU A 122 -27.51 -17.05 -26.46
CA GLU A 122 -27.58 -17.29 -25.02
C GLU A 122 -26.21 -17.14 -24.36
N LYS A 123 -25.16 -17.77 -24.89
CA LYS A 123 -23.80 -17.66 -24.35
C LYS A 123 -23.32 -16.20 -24.33
N MET A 124 -23.51 -15.48 -25.44
CA MET A 124 -23.15 -14.06 -25.52
C MET A 124 -23.94 -13.22 -24.51
N LEU A 125 -25.25 -13.49 -24.36
CA LEU A 125 -26.14 -12.73 -23.50
C LEU A 125 -26.06 -13.12 -22.03
N SER A 126 -25.62 -14.33 -21.66
CA SER A 126 -25.52 -14.79 -20.27
C SER A 126 -24.58 -13.92 -19.43
N SER A 127 -23.56 -13.36 -20.08
CA SER A 127 -22.55 -12.49 -19.48
C SER A 127 -23.08 -11.07 -19.29
N THR A 128 -23.21 -10.63 -18.03
CA THR A 128 -23.56 -9.24 -17.69
C THR A 128 -22.58 -8.24 -18.31
N LYS A 129 -21.30 -8.62 -18.41
CA LYS A 129 -20.26 -7.82 -19.09
C LYS A 129 -20.62 -7.59 -20.56
N ASN A 130 -20.96 -8.64 -21.30
CA ASN A 130 -21.30 -8.52 -22.73
C ASN A 130 -22.56 -7.67 -22.93
N ARG A 131 -23.60 -7.88 -22.11
CA ARG A 131 -24.80 -7.05 -22.11
C ARG A 131 -24.49 -5.56 -21.84
N ALA A 132 -23.56 -5.28 -20.92
CA ALA A 132 -23.11 -3.91 -20.65
C ALA A 132 -22.32 -3.29 -21.82
N LEU A 133 -21.46 -4.06 -22.51
CA LEU A 133 -20.76 -3.59 -23.71
C LEU A 133 -21.73 -3.25 -24.85
N ILE A 134 -22.78 -4.07 -25.03
CA ILE A 134 -23.87 -3.79 -25.99
C ILE A 134 -24.64 -2.53 -25.59
N HIS A 135 -24.88 -2.31 -24.29
CA HIS A 135 -25.50 -1.08 -23.80
C HIS A 135 -24.65 0.16 -24.13
N ILE A 136 -23.32 0.09 -24.00
CA ILE A 136 -22.41 1.18 -24.37
C ILE A 136 -22.51 1.46 -25.88
N ALA A 137 -22.51 0.42 -26.72
CA ALA A 137 -22.65 0.57 -28.17
C ALA A 137 -23.96 1.28 -28.55
N LYS A 138 -25.07 0.91 -27.88
CA LYS A 138 -26.37 1.57 -28.05
C LYS A 138 -26.30 3.06 -27.73
N LEU A 139 -25.65 3.45 -26.64
CA LEU A 139 -25.53 4.85 -26.23
C LEU A 139 -24.68 5.66 -27.22
N GLU A 140 -23.69 5.03 -27.83
CA GLU A 140 -22.81 5.66 -28.80
C GLU A 140 -23.48 5.86 -30.17
N GLU A 141 -24.17 4.85 -30.67
CA GLU A 141 -24.84 4.89 -31.97
C GLU A 141 -26.33 4.55 -31.80
N THR A 142 -27.11 5.52 -31.36
CA THR A 142 -28.52 5.32 -31.01
C THR A 142 -29.38 4.79 -32.16
N SER A 143 -29.04 5.12 -33.41
CA SER A 143 -29.71 4.62 -34.62
C SER A 143 -29.58 3.11 -34.81
N SER A 144 -28.45 2.50 -34.39
CA SER A 144 -28.15 1.08 -34.61
C SER A 144 -29.10 0.15 -33.82
N TRP A 145 -29.60 0.60 -32.67
CA TRP A 145 -30.50 -0.18 -31.83
C TRP A 145 -31.86 -0.45 -32.48
N SER A 146 -32.33 0.46 -33.35
CA SER A 146 -33.57 0.26 -34.09
C SER A 146 -33.53 -1.00 -34.97
N THR A 147 -32.33 -1.39 -35.44
CA THR A 147 -32.13 -2.61 -36.23
C THR A 147 -32.24 -3.87 -35.36
N VAL A 148 -31.77 -3.80 -34.12
CA VAL A 148 -31.95 -4.87 -33.12
C VAL A 148 -33.44 -5.05 -32.81
N GLU A 149 -34.16 -3.96 -32.57
CA GLU A 149 -35.60 -4.00 -32.29
C GLU A 149 -36.40 -4.59 -33.46
N GLN A 150 -36.11 -4.17 -34.70
CA GLN A 150 -36.72 -4.75 -35.89
C GLN A 150 -36.41 -6.25 -36.05
N SER A 151 -35.17 -6.66 -35.77
CA SER A 151 -34.76 -8.07 -35.85
C SER A 151 -35.44 -8.91 -34.78
N LEU A 152 -35.64 -8.37 -33.57
CA LEU A 152 -36.39 -9.02 -32.50
C LEU A 152 -37.87 -9.23 -32.84
N VAL A 153 -38.51 -8.22 -33.46
CA VAL A 153 -39.92 -8.33 -33.89
C VAL A 153 -40.06 -9.44 -34.93
N LYS A 154 -39.20 -9.44 -35.97
CA LYS A 154 -39.20 -10.48 -37.01
C LYS A 154 -38.94 -11.88 -36.45
N LEU A 155 -37.98 -12.01 -35.54
CA LEU A 155 -37.71 -13.28 -34.87
C LEU A 155 -38.94 -13.76 -34.09
N GLY A 156 -39.57 -12.88 -33.31
CA GLY A 156 -40.78 -13.19 -32.54
C GLY A 156 -41.97 -13.61 -33.41
N GLU A 157 -42.20 -12.95 -34.54
CA GLU A 157 -43.25 -13.32 -35.51
C GLU A 157 -43.03 -14.73 -36.07
N ASN A 158 -41.78 -15.09 -36.37
CA ASN A 158 -41.43 -16.41 -36.86
C ASN A 158 -41.52 -17.49 -35.78
N LEU A 159 -41.12 -17.19 -34.54
CA LEU A 159 -41.20 -18.08 -33.38
C LEU A 159 -42.63 -18.39 -32.94
N ASN A 160 -43.57 -17.46 -33.09
CA ASN A 160 -44.97 -17.68 -32.73
C ASN A 160 -45.63 -18.82 -33.53
N ASN A 161 -45.11 -19.07 -34.73
CA ASN A 161 -45.57 -20.10 -35.64
C ASN A 161 -44.87 -21.46 -35.43
N LEU A 162 -43.76 -21.49 -34.69
CA LEU A 162 -43.20 -22.72 -34.16
C LEU A 162 -44.08 -23.18 -32.98
N GLY A 163 -44.52 -24.44 -33.02
CA GLY A 163 -45.24 -25.06 -31.90
C GLY A 163 -44.45 -24.98 -30.58
N SER A 164 -45.04 -25.45 -29.48
CA SER A 164 -44.37 -25.46 -28.17
C SER A 164 -43.17 -26.43 -28.16
N SER A 165 -41.99 -25.92 -28.51
CA SER A 165 -40.69 -26.60 -28.54
C SER A 165 -39.71 -25.92 -27.56
N PRO A 166 -38.76 -26.64 -26.95
CA PRO A 166 -37.71 -26.06 -26.10
C PRO A 166 -36.89 -24.94 -26.78
N LEU A 167 -36.85 -24.92 -28.12
CA LEU A 167 -36.22 -23.83 -28.88
C LEU A 167 -36.96 -22.49 -28.71
N ARG A 168 -38.29 -22.53 -28.57
CA ARG A 168 -39.10 -21.34 -28.37
C ARG A 168 -38.84 -20.71 -27.00
N SER A 169 -38.78 -21.51 -25.94
CA SER A 169 -38.42 -21.01 -24.61
C SER A 169 -37.02 -20.42 -24.58
N GLN A 170 -36.03 -21.08 -25.20
CA GLN A 170 -34.66 -20.55 -25.27
C GLN A 170 -34.59 -19.21 -26.02
N ALA A 171 -35.36 -19.08 -27.09
CA ALA A 171 -35.45 -17.84 -27.85
C ALA A 171 -36.16 -16.72 -27.06
N ASP A 172 -37.24 -17.04 -26.35
CA ASP A 172 -37.97 -16.11 -25.49
C ASP A 172 -37.07 -15.59 -24.35
N ASP A 173 -36.25 -16.47 -23.74
CA ASP A 173 -35.26 -16.09 -22.73
C ASP A 173 -34.21 -15.13 -23.29
N CYS A 174 -33.66 -15.43 -24.47
CA CYS A 174 -32.73 -14.53 -25.17
C CYS A 174 -33.37 -13.17 -25.48
N VAL A 175 -34.61 -13.16 -25.99
CA VAL A 175 -35.37 -11.93 -26.28
C VAL A 175 -35.59 -11.11 -25.00
N SER A 176 -35.93 -11.75 -23.89
CA SER A 176 -36.11 -11.08 -22.60
C SER A 176 -34.82 -10.41 -22.13
N LEU A 177 -33.67 -11.10 -22.26
CA LEU A 177 -32.36 -10.57 -21.92
C LEU A 177 -32.00 -9.36 -22.79
N ILE A 178 -32.24 -9.42 -24.11
CA ILE A 178 -31.97 -8.30 -25.02
C ILE A 178 -32.85 -7.10 -24.68
N LYS A 179 -34.15 -7.32 -24.39
CA LYS A 179 -35.08 -6.26 -23.97
C LYS A 179 -34.69 -5.60 -22.64
N SER A 180 -33.93 -6.30 -21.78
CA SER A 180 -33.42 -5.73 -20.52
C SER A 180 -32.17 -4.86 -20.69
N ILE A 181 -31.46 -4.95 -21.82
CA ILE A 181 -30.20 -4.20 -22.07
C ILE A 181 -30.40 -2.68 -21.95
N PRO A 182 -31.46 -2.06 -22.52
CA PRO A 182 -31.74 -0.64 -22.35
C PRO A 182 -31.87 -0.16 -20.90
N THR A 183 -32.30 -1.03 -19.98
CA THR A 183 -32.63 -0.70 -18.59
C THR A 183 -31.56 -1.14 -17.58
N MET A 184 -30.40 -1.63 -18.04
CA MET A 184 -29.37 -2.19 -17.14
C MET A 184 -28.85 -1.20 -16.10
N LEU A 185 -28.78 0.10 -16.43
CA LEU A 185 -28.32 1.12 -15.49
C LEU A 185 -29.39 1.51 -14.44
N SER A 186 -30.64 1.06 -14.59
CA SER A 186 -31.69 1.24 -13.58
C SER A 186 -31.79 0.11 -12.55
N VAL A 187 -31.12 -1.02 -12.78
CA VAL A 187 -31.13 -2.17 -11.86
C VAL A 187 -29.99 -2.02 -10.86
N HIS A 188 -30.30 -1.63 -9.63
CA HIS A 188 -29.36 -1.69 -8.52
C HIS A 188 -29.09 -3.16 -8.18
N SER A 189 -27.81 -3.56 -8.14
CA SER A 189 -27.40 -4.92 -7.81
C SER A 189 -27.67 -5.23 -6.33
N GLU A 190 -28.61 -6.11 -6.04
CA GLU A 190 -28.80 -6.74 -4.73
C GLU A 190 -27.70 -7.80 -4.49
N GLN A 191 -26.53 -7.40 -3.97
CA GLN A 191 -25.56 -8.33 -3.40
C GLN A 191 -24.96 -7.75 -2.11
N LEU A 192 -25.52 -8.12 -0.96
CA LEU A 192 -25.06 -7.70 0.38
C LEU A 192 -23.65 -8.21 0.76
N ASN A 193 -23.06 -9.13 -0.02
CA ASN A 193 -21.80 -9.82 0.34
C ASN A 193 -20.55 -9.29 -0.39
N LYS A 194 -20.64 -8.17 -1.11
CA LYS A 194 -19.49 -7.46 -1.68
C LYS A 194 -19.38 -6.09 -1.00
N THR A 195 -18.16 -5.60 -0.77
CA THR A 195 -17.95 -4.19 -0.45
C THR A 195 -18.68 -3.36 -1.49
N GLY A 196 -19.68 -2.57 -1.08
CA GLY A 196 -20.51 -1.83 -2.03
C GLY A 196 -19.68 -0.82 -2.83
N PHE A 197 -18.58 -0.34 -2.24
CA PHE A 197 -17.76 0.73 -2.80
C PHE A 197 -16.25 0.46 -2.60
N PRO A 198 -15.66 -0.51 -3.33
CA PRO A 198 -14.26 -0.93 -3.13
C PRO A 198 -13.24 0.18 -3.39
N THR A 199 -13.60 1.20 -4.15
CA THR A 199 -12.75 2.37 -4.38
C THR A 199 -12.52 3.19 -3.11
N VAL A 200 -13.52 3.30 -2.22
CA VAL A 200 -13.36 3.95 -0.91
C VAL A 200 -12.34 3.19 -0.08
N HIS A 201 -12.46 1.86 -0.06
CA HIS A 201 -11.49 0.99 0.61
C HIS A 201 -10.08 1.17 0.07
N ALA A 202 -9.90 1.16 -1.25
CA ALA A 202 -8.58 1.32 -1.87
C ALA A 202 -7.93 2.66 -1.51
N VAL A 203 -8.68 3.76 -1.55
CA VAL A 203 -8.17 5.09 -1.18
C VAL A 203 -7.76 5.14 0.29
N VAL A 204 -8.60 4.63 1.21
CA VAL A 204 -8.29 4.61 2.64
C VAL A 204 -7.10 3.70 2.95
N LEU A 205 -7.01 2.53 2.31
CA LEU A 205 -5.90 1.59 2.48
C LEU A 205 -4.58 2.16 1.97
N LEU A 206 -4.57 2.78 0.80
CA LEU A 206 -3.39 3.44 0.25
C LEU A 206 -2.90 4.56 1.18
N GLU A 207 -3.82 5.38 1.68
CA GLU A 207 -3.47 6.46 2.58
C GLU A 207 -2.91 5.96 3.91
N GLY A 208 -3.57 4.96 4.53
CA GLY A 208 -3.14 4.39 5.81
C GLY A 208 -1.79 3.67 5.74
N THR A 209 -1.47 3.07 4.58
CA THR A 209 -0.21 2.33 4.37
C THR A 209 0.94 3.25 3.95
N MET A 210 0.70 4.15 2.99
CA MET A 210 1.79 4.88 2.32
C MET A 210 1.91 6.35 2.74
N ASN A 211 0.82 6.98 3.19
CA ASN A 211 0.76 8.44 3.32
C ASN A 211 0.33 8.89 4.73
N LEU A 212 0.71 8.15 5.78
CA LEU A 212 0.31 8.52 7.15
C LEU A 212 0.73 9.96 7.50
N THR A 213 1.91 10.41 7.06
CA THR A 213 2.47 11.76 7.27
C THR A 213 1.85 12.84 6.38
N GLY A 214 1.11 12.46 5.34
CA GLY A 214 0.50 13.38 4.39
C GLY A 214 -0.58 14.27 5.01
N GLU A 215 -0.78 15.45 4.45
CA GLU A 215 -1.86 16.34 4.88
C GLU A 215 -3.23 15.67 4.69
N THR A 216 -4.18 15.98 5.56
CA THR A 216 -5.53 15.38 5.48
C THR A 216 -6.36 15.93 4.32
N GLN A 217 -6.00 17.07 3.72
CA GLN A 217 -6.80 17.74 2.69
C GLN A 217 -6.84 16.97 1.35
N PRO A 218 -5.71 16.51 0.77
CA PRO A 218 -5.73 15.66 -0.43
C PRO A 218 -6.61 14.42 -0.28
N LEU A 219 -6.55 13.73 0.86
CA LEU A 219 -7.39 12.56 1.12
C LEU A 219 -8.88 12.92 1.10
N VAL A 220 -9.26 14.02 1.75
CA VAL A 220 -10.64 14.52 1.77
C VAL A 220 -11.15 14.80 0.35
N GLU A 221 -10.33 15.41 -0.50
CA GLU A 221 -10.68 15.71 -1.89
C GLU A 221 -10.85 14.45 -2.72
N GLN A 222 -9.95 13.47 -2.59
CA GLN A 222 -10.04 12.18 -3.27
C GLN A 222 -11.30 11.41 -2.82
N LEU A 223 -11.56 11.35 -1.52
CA LEU A 223 -12.74 10.72 -0.93
C LEU A 223 -14.03 11.39 -1.42
N MET A 224 -14.09 12.72 -1.47
CA MET A 224 -15.24 13.45 -2.01
C MET A 224 -15.43 13.24 -3.51
N MET A 225 -14.34 13.14 -4.28
CA MET A 225 -14.39 12.82 -5.70
C MET A 225 -15.01 11.43 -5.92
N VAL A 226 -14.54 10.41 -5.19
CA VAL A 226 -15.09 9.04 -5.25
C VAL A 226 -16.57 9.04 -4.88
N LYS A 227 -16.94 9.70 -3.78
CA LYS A 227 -18.33 9.82 -3.33
C LYS A 227 -19.24 10.39 -4.43
N ARG A 228 -18.81 11.47 -5.11
CA ARG A 228 -19.59 12.12 -6.17
C ARG A 228 -19.69 11.26 -7.42
N MET A 229 -18.58 10.67 -7.86
CA MET A 229 -18.52 9.85 -9.07
C MET A 229 -19.39 8.59 -8.95
N GLN A 230 -19.39 7.96 -7.77
CA GLN A 230 -20.16 6.75 -7.49
C GLN A 230 -21.54 7.03 -6.88
N ARG A 231 -21.88 8.30 -6.65
CA ARG A 231 -23.15 8.75 -6.02
C ARG A 231 -23.46 8.01 -4.71
N ILE A 232 -22.45 7.88 -3.86
CA ILE A 232 -22.52 7.08 -2.63
C ILE A 232 -23.37 7.83 -1.58
N PRO A 233 -24.41 7.20 -0.99
CA PRO A 233 -25.14 7.77 0.14
C PRO A 233 -24.23 8.04 1.34
N SER A 234 -24.40 9.17 2.02
CA SER A 234 -23.51 9.61 3.12
C SER A 234 -23.29 8.58 4.24
N PRO A 235 -24.33 7.90 4.78
CA PRO A 235 -24.12 6.90 5.82
C PRO A 235 -23.30 5.69 5.32
N LEU A 236 -23.54 5.25 4.09
CA LEU A 236 -22.80 4.13 3.49
C LEU A 236 -21.36 4.52 3.17
N PHE A 237 -21.13 5.76 2.75
CA PHE A 237 -19.80 6.29 2.52
C PHE A 237 -18.94 6.29 3.78
N VAL A 238 -19.48 6.78 4.90
CA VAL A 238 -18.79 6.76 6.20
C VAL A 238 -18.59 5.33 6.70
N LEU A 239 -19.57 4.45 6.50
CA LEU A 239 -19.46 3.02 6.83
C LEU A 239 -18.27 2.36 6.10
N GLU A 240 -18.12 2.57 4.79
CA GLU A 240 -17.03 1.96 4.02
C GLU A 240 -15.66 2.53 4.42
N ILE A 241 -15.57 3.81 4.82
CA ILE A 241 -14.35 4.36 5.41
C ILE A 241 -13.98 3.60 6.69
N TRP A 242 -14.93 3.40 7.61
CA TRP A 242 -14.66 2.69 8.85
C TRP A 242 -14.32 1.22 8.62
N LYS A 243 -15.02 0.54 7.71
CA LYS A 243 -14.67 -0.83 7.33
C LYS A 243 -13.23 -0.91 6.84
N ALA A 244 -12.80 0.02 5.99
CA ALA A 244 -11.44 0.04 5.49
C ALA A 244 -10.41 0.28 6.61
N CYS A 245 -10.68 1.18 7.56
CA CYS A 245 -9.82 1.37 8.73
C CYS A 245 -9.69 0.11 9.59
N PHE A 246 -10.81 -0.54 9.90
CA PHE A 246 -10.80 -1.77 10.71
C PHE A 246 -10.15 -2.95 9.99
N VAL A 247 -10.34 -3.08 8.68
CA VAL A 247 -9.63 -4.09 7.87
C VAL A 247 -8.12 -3.80 7.88
N GLY A 248 -7.70 -2.55 7.67
CA GLY A 248 -6.28 -2.18 7.75
C GLY A 248 -5.67 -2.47 9.12
N LEU A 249 -6.41 -2.20 10.20
CA LEU A 249 -5.99 -2.51 11.57
C LEU A 249 -5.82 -4.02 11.82
N ILE A 250 -6.67 -4.86 11.23
CA ILE A 250 -6.62 -6.32 11.39
C ILE A 250 -5.50 -6.94 10.55
N GLU A 251 -5.36 -6.51 9.30
CA GLU A 251 -4.46 -7.12 8.31
C GLU A 251 -3.04 -6.53 8.32
N CYS A 252 -2.78 -5.48 9.12
CA CYS A 252 -1.46 -4.88 9.18
C CYS A 252 -0.38 -5.81 9.77
N PRO A 253 0.86 -5.77 9.23
CA PRO A 253 2.00 -6.46 9.82
C PRO A 253 2.26 -6.04 11.27
N GLU A 254 2.79 -6.96 12.07
CA GLU A 254 3.26 -6.66 13.43
C GLU A 254 4.47 -5.69 13.41
N GLY A 255 4.69 -4.97 14.52
CA GLY A 255 5.84 -4.06 14.67
C GLY A 255 5.47 -2.58 14.67
N THR A 256 6.05 -1.79 13.77
CA THR A 256 5.79 -0.35 13.64
C THR A 256 4.53 -0.06 12.82
N GLU A 257 4.20 -0.93 11.86
CA GLU A 257 3.04 -0.79 10.98
C GLU A 257 1.71 -0.87 11.74
N GLU A 258 1.61 -1.73 12.76
CA GLU A 258 0.44 -1.80 13.63
C GLU A 258 0.18 -0.50 14.40
N LEU A 259 1.23 0.21 14.83
CA LEU A 259 1.12 1.50 15.51
C LEU A 259 0.68 2.59 14.52
N LYS A 260 1.22 2.56 13.30
CA LYS A 260 0.80 3.46 12.20
C LYS A 260 -0.69 3.30 11.89
N TRP A 261 -1.17 2.07 11.73
CA TRP A 261 -2.58 1.78 11.48
C TRP A 261 -3.51 2.15 12.63
N THR A 262 -3.05 1.95 13.86
CA THR A 262 -3.78 2.38 15.06
C THR A 262 -3.87 3.91 15.12
N ALA A 263 -2.77 4.62 14.89
CA ALA A 263 -2.78 6.09 14.84
C ALA A 263 -3.64 6.62 13.69
N PHE A 264 -3.57 5.99 12.51
CA PHE A 264 -4.40 6.34 11.36
C PHE A 264 -5.90 6.24 11.68
N THR A 265 -6.32 5.10 12.23
CA THR A 265 -7.73 4.79 12.51
C THR A 265 -8.31 5.67 13.61
N PHE A 266 -7.57 5.87 14.71
CA PHE A 266 -8.08 6.52 15.91
C PHE A 266 -7.73 8.00 16.03
N LEU A 267 -6.75 8.52 15.28
CA LEU A 267 -6.37 9.94 15.31
C LEU A 267 -6.60 10.63 13.95
N LYS A 268 -6.03 10.11 12.85
CA LYS A 268 -6.08 10.78 11.54
C LYS A 268 -7.48 10.74 10.93
N MET A 269 -8.14 9.59 10.90
CA MET A 269 -9.43 9.43 10.24
C MET A 269 -10.58 10.24 10.88
N PRO A 270 -10.68 10.35 12.23
CA PRO A 270 -11.63 11.29 12.84
C PRO A 270 -11.43 12.74 12.36
N GLN A 271 -10.19 13.21 12.22
CA GLN A 271 -9.90 14.56 11.71
C GLN A 271 -10.31 14.72 10.24
N VAL A 272 -10.13 13.68 9.43
CA VAL A 272 -10.59 13.62 8.03
C VAL A 272 -12.11 13.75 7.98
N LEU A 273 -12.85 13.04 8.83
CA LEU A 273 -14.32 13.16 8.92
C LEU A 273 -14.77 14.56 9.37
N VAL A 274 -14.05 15.20 10.30
CA VAL A 274 -14.31 16.61 10.68
C VAL A 274 -14.13 17.55 9.49
N LYS A 275 -13.15 17.31 8.62
CA LYS A 275 -13.00 18.09 7.39
C LYS A 275 -14.10 17.78 6.37
N LEU A 276 -14.50 16.51 6.22
CA LEU A 276 -15.62 16.10 5.36
C LEU A 276 -16.96 16.74 5.80
N LYS A 277 -17.18 16.91 7.10
CA LYS A 277 -18.33 17.63 7.68
C LYS A 277 -18.47 19.06 7.16
N LYS A 278 -17.36 19.72 6.80
CA LYS A 278 -17.36 21.11 6.30
C LYS A 278 -17.76 21.22 4.82
N TYR A 279 -17.81 20.12 4.08
CA TYR A 279 -18.25 20.16 2.68
C TYR A 279 -19.78 20.28 2.62
N PRO A 280 -20.33 21.14 1.75
CA PRO A 280 -21.78 21.29 1.61
C PRO A 280 -22.38 19.99 1.07
N GLN A 281 -23.24 19.34 1.87
CA GLN A 281 -23.94 18.10 1.51
C GLN A 281 -25.47 18.27 1.40
N GLY A 282 -25.96 19.52 1.31
CA GLY A 282 -27.38 19.87 1.40
C GLY A 282 -27.81 20.20 2.84
N ASP A 283 -29.11 20.26 3.10
CA ASP A 283 -29.71 20.59 4.42
C ASP A 283 -29.61 19.45 5.47
N LYS A 284 -28.92 18.34 5.17
CA LYS A 284 -28.84 17.18 6.06
C LYS A 284 -27.67 17.29 7.05
N ASP A 285 -27.91 16.93 8.30
CA ASP A 285 -26.90 16.92 9.35
C ASP A 285 -25.94 15.74 9.17
N PHE A 286 -24.67 16.03 8.89
CA PHE A 286 -23.63 15.02 8.74
C PHE A 286 -23.42 14.19 10.02
N THR A 287 -23.73 14.71 11.20
CA THR A 287 -23.61 13.95 12.45
C THR A 287 -24.65 12.84 12.57
N GLU A 288 -25.83 13.01 11.98
CA GLU A 288 -26.83 11.95 11.85
C GLU A 288 -26.36 10.86 10.88
N ASP A 289 -25.74 11.25 9.77
CA ASP A 289 -25.15 10.31 8.81
C ASP A 289 -24.04 9.46 9.46
N VAL A 290 -23.19 10.09 10.28
CA VAL A 290 -22.13 9.39 11.04
C VAL A 290 -22.73 8.44 12.07
N ASN A 291 -23.76 8.86 12.80
CA ASN A 291 -24.47 8.00 13.76
C ASN A 291 -25.07 6.77 13.05
N CYS A 292 -25.76 6.97 11.93
CA CYS A 292 -26.33 5.91 11.13
C CYS A 292 -25.26 4.94 10.59
N ALA A 293 -24.10 5.47 10.16
CA ALA A 293 -22.97 4.65 9.74
C ALA A 293 -22.45 3.74 10.88
N PHE A 294 -22.37 4.26 12.11
CA PHE A 294 -21.99 3.45 13.27
C PHE A 294 -23.04 2.39 13.62
N GLU A 295 -24.34 2.68 13.47
CA GLU A 295 -25.38 1.66 13.64
C GLU A 295 -25.26 0.53 12.62
N PHE A 296 -24.85 0.82 11.38
CA PHE A 296 -24.54 -0.21 10.39
C PHE A 296 -23.25 -0.97 10.73
N LEU A 297 -22.22 -0.27 11.19
CA LEU A 297 -20.94 -0.89 11.57
C LEU A 297 -21.12 -1.88 12.73
N LEU A 298 -21.97 -1.57 13.71
CA LEU A 298 -22.29 -2.46 14.83
C LEU A 298 -22.91 -3.79 14.39
N LYS A 299 -23.52 -3.86 13.21
CA LYS A 299 -24.04 -5.12 12.65
C LYS A 299 -22.95 -6.02 12.08
N LEU A 300 -21.72 -5.51 11.92
CA LEU A 300 -20.56 -6.25 11.42
C LEU A 300 -19.75 -6.87 12.57
N THR A 301 -20.42 -7.56 13.49
CA THR A 301 -19.83 -8.15 14.71
C THR A 301 -18.53 -8.92 14.47
N PRO A 302 -18.40 -9.81 13.46
CA PRO A 302 -17.15 -10.55 13.23
C PRO A 302 -15.94 -9.67 12.90
N LEU A 303 -16.15 -8.54 12.21
CA LEU A 303 -15.09 -7.58 11.92
C LEU A 303 -14.62 -6.91 13.21
N LEU A 304 -15.57 -6.45 14.03
CA LEU A 304 -15.29 -5.77 15.28
C LEU A 304 -14.64 -6.70 16.32
N ASP A 305 -15.05 -7.96 16.37
CA ASP A 305 -14.47 -8.95 17.29
C ASP A 305 -13.02 -9.27 16.91
N LYS A 306 -12.72 -9.40 15.61
CA LYS A 306 -11.33 -9.55 15.14
C LYS A 306 -10.47 -8.33 15.49
N ALA A 307 -11.00 -7.12 15.33
CA ALA A 307 -10.29 -5.90 15.71
C ALA A 307 -10.04 -5.82 17.22
N ASP A 308 -11.06 -6.13 18.03
CA ASP A 308 -10.96 -6.17 19.48
C ASP A 308 -9.93 -7.21 19.94
N GLN A 309 -9.87 -8.37 19.27
CA GLN A 309 -8.86 -9.40 19.51
C GLN A 309 -7.45 -8.91 19.15
N ARG A 310 -7.28 -8.26 18.00
CA ARG A 310 -5.99 -7.74 17.52
C ARG A 310 -5.42 -6.64 18.42
N CYS A 311 -6.28 -5.75 18.91
CA CYS A 311 -5.91 -4.62 19.76
C CYS A 311 -6.02 -4.90 21.26
N ASN A 312 -6.58 -6.04 21.64
CA ASN A 312 -6.87 -6.44 23.02
C ASN A 312 -7.60 -5.35 23.82
N CYS A 313 -8.61 -4.73 23.20
CA CYS A 313 -9.40 -3.67 23.80
C CYS A 313 -10.77 -3.57 23.13
N ASN A 314 -11.69 -2.78 23.70
CA ASN A 314 -12.93 -2.41 23.01
C ASN A 314 -12.66 -1.25 22.05
N CYS A 315 -12.32 -1.58 20.81
CA CYS A 315 -11.99 -0.61 19.77
C CYS A 315 -13.15 0.35 19.49
N MET A 316 -14.37 -0.18 19.46
CA MET A 316 -15.57 0.61 19.21
C MET A 316 -15.78 1.69 20.27
N SER A 317 -15.64 1.35 21.55
CA SER A 317 -15.80 2.32 22.65
C SER A 317 -14.80 3.49 22.53
N LEU A 318 -13.52 3.17 22.29
CA LEU A 318 -12.47 4.19 22.14
C LEU A 318 -12.70 5.06 20.90
N LEU A 319 -13.13 4.46 19.78
CA LEU A 319 -13.41 5.20 18.56
C LEU A 319 -14.61 6.15 18.72
N LEU A 320 -15.68 5.68 19.35
CA LEU A 320 -16.89 6.48 19.61
C LEU A 320 -16.59 7.66 20.54
N GLN A 321 -15.77 7.45 21.57
CA GLN A 321 -15.30 8.52 22.46
C GLN A 321 -14.52 9.59 21.71
N GLU A 322 -13.58 9.20 20.84
CA GLU A 322 -12.82 10.18 20.07
C GLU A 322 -13.70 10.91 19.05
N CYS A 323 -14.63 10.21 18.38
CA CYS A 323 -15.58 10.85 17.46
C CYS A 323 -16.49 11.86 18.19
N SER A 324 -16.95 11.54 19.41
CA SER A 324 -17.72 12.44 20.25
C SER A 324 -16.90 13.69 20.63
N LYS A 325 -15.66 13.51 21.10
CA LYS A 325 -14.72 14.61 21.42
C LYS A 325 -14.48 15.55 20.24
N GLN A 326 -14.49 15.04 19.01
CA GLN A 326 -14.29 15.81 17.78
C GLN A 326 -15.59 16.44 17.23
N GLY A 327 -16.73 16.26 17.91
CA GLY A 327 -18.03 16.80 17.50
C GLY A 327 -18.65 16.11 16.28
N LEU A 328 -18.29 14.84 16.05
CA LEU A 328 -18.88 13.99 15.01
C LEU A 328 -20.10 13.20 15.51
N LEU A 329 -20.24 13.05 16.84
CA LEU A 329 -21.36 12.40 17.51
C LEU A 329 -21.80 13.24 18.72
N SER A 330 -23.08 13.17 19.07
CA SER A 330 -23.57 13.66 20.36
C SER A 330 -23.26 12.67 21.48
N GLU A 331 -23.17 13.15 22.72
CA GLU A 331 -22.98 12.27 23.88
C GLU A 331 -24.10 11.22 24.03
N ALA A 332 -25.34 11.62 23.73
CA ALA A 332 -26.49 10.72 23.78
C ALA A 332 -26.37 9.57 22.76
N ASN A 333 -25.98 9.89 21.52
CA ASN A 333 -25.77 8.88 20.48
C ASN A 333 -24.57 7.98 20.79
N MET A 334 -23.47 8.55 21.30
CA MET A 334 -22.31 7.79 21.75
C MET A 334 -22.69 6.76 22.81
N ASN A 335 -23.40 7.18 23.87
CA ASN A 335 -23.82 6.27 24.95
C ASN A 335 -24.75 5.16 24.43
N ASN A 336 -25.72 5.50 23.58
CA ASN A 336 -26.61 4.52 22.95
C ASN A 336 -25.85 3.46 22.14
N LEU A 337 -24.85 3.87 21.34
CA LEU A 337 -24.03 2.96 20.54
C LEU A 337 -23.12 2.08 21.42
N ILE A 338 -22.59 2.61 22.52
CA ILE A 338 -21.81 1.85 23.50
C ILE A 338 -22.69 0.79 24.16
N ASP A 339 -23.90 1.15 24.60
CA ASP A 339 -24.85 0.23 25.22
C ASP A 339 -25.27 -0.89 24.25
N LYS A 340 -25.53 -0.55 22.98
CA LYS A 340 -25.80 -1.53 21.92
C LYS A 340 -24.64 -2.52 21.73
N ARG A 341 -23.39 -2.06 21.71
CA ARG A 341 -22.22 -2.94 21.60
C ARG A 341 -21.99 -3.78 22.84
N ALA A 342 -22.29 -3.26 24.03
CA ALA A 342 -22.20 -4.00 25.28
C ALA A 342 -23.21 -5.17 25.32
N ALA A 343 -24.46 -4.91 24.93
CA ALA A 343 -25.50 -5.94 24.84
C ALA A 343 -25.18 -7.05 23.82
N ASP A 344 -24.56 -6.71 22.69
CA ASP A 344 -24.07 -7.67 21.69
C ASP A 344 -22.96 -8.59 22.26
N LYS A 345 -22.06 -8.03 23.08
CA LYS A 345 -20.96 -8.76 23.70
C LYS A 345 -21.36 -9.70 24.84
N GLU A 346 -22.46 -9.44 25.56
CA GLU A 346 -22.95 -10.36 26.60
C GLU A 346 -23.27 -11.76 26.05
N ASN A 347 -23.52 -11.87 24.73
CA ASN A 347 -23.79 -13.13 24.04
C ASN A 347 -22.54 -13.77 23.41
N SER A 348 -21.37 -13.15 23.53
CA SER A 348 -20.11 -13.62 22.93
C SER A 348 -19.09 -14.12 23.98
N PRO A 349 -18.29 -15.15 23.68
CA PRO A 349 -17.30 -15.67 24.61
C PRO A 349 -16.25 -14.60 24.95
N SER A 350 -16.06 -14.34 26.26
CA SER A 350 -15.07 -13.37 26.75
C SER A 350 -13.64 -13.79 26.38
N LEU A 351 -12.87 -12.88 25.79
CA LEU A 351 -11.42 -13.04 25.62
C LEU A 351 -10.72 -13.00 26.98
N LYS A 352 -10.36 -14.17 27.50
CA LYS A 352 -9.36 -14.32 28.58
C LYS A 352 -8.01 -14.60 27.95
N SER A 353 -7.14 -13.60 27.87
CA SER A 353 -5.69 -13.82 27.97
C SER A 353 -5.00 -12.53 28.43
N ALA A 354 -4.75 -12.44 29.74
CA ALA A 354 -4.00 -11.35 30.36
C ALA A 354 -2.47 -11.52 30.20
N GLU A 355 -1.99 -12.49 29.41
CA GLU A 355 -0.57 -12.87 29.42
C GLU A 355 0.31 -12.09 28.43
N ASN A 356 -0.25 -11.33 27.47
CA ASN A 356 0.53 -10.62 26.44
C ASN A 356 0.37 -9.08 26.45
N ALA A 357 0.09 -8.47 27.61
CA ALA A 357 -0.19 -7.03 27.74
C ALA A 357 0.96 -6.09 27.30
N ASN A 358 2.18 -6.61 27.12
CA ASN A 358 3.37 -5.79 26.86
C ASN A 358 3.74 -5.61 25.37
N ILE A 359 3.04 -6.26 24.40
CA ILE A 359 3.52 -6.30 23.00
C ILE A 359 2.43 -5.94 21.96
N GLN A 360 1.24 -5.46 22.34
CA GLN A 360 0.13 -5.25 21.39
C GLN A 360 -0.25 -3.77 21.17
N PRO A 361 -0.73 -3.41 19.95
CA PRO A 361 -1.09 -2.05 19.59
C PRO A 361 -2.42 -1.70 20.28
N ASN A 362 -2.33 -1.08 21.45
CA ASN A 362 -3.50 -0.66 22.22
C ASN A 362 -3.90 0.77 21.81
N PRO A 363 -5.09 0.98 21.20
CA PRO A 363 -5.59 2.31 20.85
C PRO A 363 -5.64 3.28 22.04
N GLY A 364 -5.83 2.78 23.26
CA GLY A 364 -5.77 3.60 24.47
C GLY A 364 -4.39 4.21 24.71
N LEU A 365 -3.31 3.53 24.30
CA LEU A 365 -1.95 4.09 24.38
C LEU A 365 -1.73 5.15 23.30
N ILE A 366 -2.20 4.94 22.07
CA ILE A 366 -2.01 5.94 20.99
C ILE A 366 -2.78 7.24 21.28
N LEU A 367 -3.98 7.13 21.83
CA LEU A 367 -4.79 8.28 22.22
C LEU A 367 -4.13 9.08 23.37
N ARG A 368 -3.39 8.41 24.27
CA ARG A 368 -2.59 9.07 25.32
C ARG A 368 -1.27 9.65 24.79
N ALA A 369 -0.75 9.12 23.68
CA ALA A 369 0.46 9.62 23.06
C ALA A 369 0.25 11.02 22.44
N GLU A 370 -0.91 11.30 21.84
CA GLU A 370 -1.21 12.61 21.23
C GLU A 370 -0.95 13.82 22.17
N PRO A 371 -1.54 13.90 23.37
CA PRO A 371 -1.27 15.01 24.29
C PRO A 371 0.18 14.99 24.78
N THR A 372 0.78 13.81 24.90
CA THR A 372 2.18 13.64 25.33
C THR A 372 3.15 14.24 24.31
N VAL A 373 2.95 14.01 23.01
CA VAL A 373 3.70 14.67 21.92
C VAL A 373 3.60 16.18 22.05
N THR A 374 2.39 16.70 22.29
CA THR A 374 2.16 18.14 22.43
C THR A 374 2.87 18.73 23.65
N ASN A 375 2.92 18.00 24.77
CA ASN A 375 3.63 18.41 25.98
C ASN A 375 5.15 18.36 25.79
N ILE A 376 5.68 17.31 25.14
CA ILE A 376 7.11 17.19 24.82
C ILE A 376 7.54 18.34 23.91
N LEU A 377 6.75 18.66 22.87
CA LEU A 377 7.02 19.82 21.99
C LEU A 377 7.18 21.11 22.79
N LYS A 378 6.29 21.37 23.76
CA LYS A 378 6.37 22.54 24.66
C LYS A 378 7.61 22.49 25.54
N THR A 379 7.93 21.34 26.12
CA THR A 379 9.13 21.16 26.96
C THR A 379 10.41 21.38 26.16
N MET A 380 10.49 20.89 24.92
CA MET A 380 11.64 21.07 24.04
C MET A 380 11.81 22.51 23.52
N ASP A 381 10.78 23.36 23.64
CA ASP A 381 10.87 24.78 23.34
C ASP A 381 11.37 25.64 24.52
N ALA A 382 11.50 25.07 25.72
CA ALA A 382 12.13 25.74 26.85
C ALA A 382 13.65 25.90 26.64
N ASP A 383 14.24 26.95 27.24
CA ASP A 383 15.68 27.19 27.21
C ASP A 383 16.43 26.23 28.15
N HIS A 384 17.02 25.18 27.58
CA HIS A 384 17.81 24.17 28.30
C HIS A 384 19.31 24.50 28.38
N SER A 385 19.73 25.70 27.97
CA SER A 385 21.16 26.10 27.96
C SER A 385 21.84 26.02 29.34
N LYS A 386 21.07 26.11 30.42
CA LYS A 386 21.55 26.11 31.81
C LYS A 386 21.36 24.78 32.56
N SER A 387 20.48 23.88 32.10
CA SER A 387 20.16 22.61 32.78
C SER A 387 19.75 21.51 31.77
N PRO A 388 20.71 20.93 31.02
CA PRO A 388 20.45 19.94 29.98
C PRO A 388 19.98 18.57 30.50
N GLU A 389 20.09 18.30 31.81
CA GLU A 389 19.77 17.01 32.43
C GLU A 389 18.28 16.65 32.32
N GLY A 390 17.40 17.65 32.44
CA GLY A 390 15.96 17.43 32.30
C GLY A 390 15.56 16.98 30.89
N LEU A 391 16.18 17.59 29.87
CA LEU A 391 15.99 17.20 28.48
C LEU A 391 16.54 15.79 28.20
N LEU A 392 17.71 15.46 28.77
CA LEU A 392 18.29 14.13 28.64
C LEU A 392 17.39 13.05 29.25
N GLY A 393 16.79 13.32 30.42
CA GLY A 393 15.83 12.41 31.04
C GLY A 393 14.62 12.15 30.15
N VAL A 394 14.02 13.20 29.56
CA VAL A 394 12.88 13.06 28.65
C VAL A 394 13.24 12.21 27.43
N LEU A 395 14.35 12.52 26.73
CA LEU A 395 14.77 11.78 25.55
C LEU A 395 15.17 10.33 25.88
N GLY A 396 15.85 10.11 27.01
CA GLY A 396 16.22 8.78 27.47
C GLY A 396 15.00 7.91 27.77
N HIS A 397 13.99 8.43 28.46
CA HIS A 397 12.74 7.71 28.71
C HIS A 397 11.95 7.40 27.43
N MET A 398 12.05 8.25 26.39
CA MET A 398 11.42 7.97 25.10
C MET A 398 12.02 6.76 24.39
N LEU A 399 13.30 6.47 24.59
CA LEU A 399 13.96 5.29 24.01
C LEU A 399 13.54 3.97 24.67
N SER A 400 12.82 4.01 25.79
CA SER A 400 12.40 2.80 26.50
C SER A 400 11.21 2.10 25.80
N GLY A 401 11.36 0.81 25.50
CA GLY A 401 10.33 -0.01 24.86
C GLY A 401 9.84 0.56 23.52
N LYS A 402 8.53 0.45 23.26
CA LYS A 402 7.87 1.01 22.05
C LYS A 402 7.44 2.49 22.21
N SER A 403 7.94 3.19 23.23
CA SER A 403 7.48 4.57 23.55
C SER A 403 7.78 5.56 22.42
N LEU A 404 8.97 5.49 21.83
CA LEU A 404 9.34 6.31 20.68
C LEU A 404 8.39 6.08 19.50
N ASP A 405 8.19 4.83 19.08
CA ASP A 405 7.34 4.49 17.93
C ASP A 405 5.89 4.92 18.14
N LEU A 406 5.37 4.77 19.37
CA LEU A 406 4.04 5.24 19.75
C LEU A 406 3.91 6.76 19.57
N LEU A 407 4.90 7.52 20.06
CA LEU A 407 4.91 8.98 19.95
C LEU A 407 5.07 9.44 18.49
N LEU A 408 5.93 8.77 17.71
CA LEU A 408 6.12 9.08 16.29
C LEU A 408 4.86 8.77 15.49
N ALA A 409 4.19 7.64 15.71
CA ALA A 409 2.95 7.30 15.03
C ALA A 409 1.83 8.30 15.35
N ALA A 410 1.69 8.70 16.61
CA ALA A 410 0.73 9.75 17.00
C ALA A 410 1.08 11.12 16.38
N ALA A 411 2.36 11.50 16.36
CA ALA A 411 2.81 12.74 15.73
C ALA A 411 2.59 12.72 14.21
N ALA A 412 2.79 11.58 13.55
CA ALA A 412 2.55 11.38 12.12
C ALA A 412 1.06 11.55 11.80
N ALA A 413 0.19 10.82 12.50
CA ALA A 413 -1.26 10.86 12.27
C ALA A 413 -1.89 12.23 12.55
N THR A 414 -1.27 13.05 13.40
CA THR A 414 -1.76 14.39 13.78
C THR A 414 -1.07 15.54 13.04
N GLY A 415 -0.20 15.24 12.06
CA GLY A 415 0.51 16.26 11.28
C GLY A 415 1.58 17.05 12.07
N LYS A 416 2.02 16.53 13.22
CA LYS A 416 3.02 17.14 14.11
C LYS A 416 4.42 16.52 13.96
N LEU A 417 4.58 15.49 13.12
CA LEU A 417 5.85 14.74 13.02
C LEU A 417 7.02 15.62 12.58
N LYS A 418 6.86 16.46 11.56
CA LYS A 418 7.92 17.37 11.08
C LYS A 418 8.37 18.35 12.15
N SER A 419 7.44 18.93 12.91
CA SER A 419 7.78 19.84 14.01
C SER A 419 8.43 19.10 15.19
N PHE A 420 8.04 17.85 15.44
CA PHE A 420 8.62 16.97 16.44
C PHE A 420 10.05 16.54 16.09
N ALA A 421 10.28 16.04 14.88
CA ALA A 421 11.59 15.62 14.39
C ALA A 421 12.61 16.77 14.42
N ARG A 422 12.19 17.97 14.01
CA ARG A 422 13.05 19.18 14.06
C ARG A 422 13.52 19.54 15.46
N LYS A 423 12.82 19.13 16.53
CA LYS A 423 13.30 19.38 17.89
C LYS A 423 14.55 18.55 18.22
N PHE A 424 14.76 17.40 17.58
CA PHE A 424 15.97 16.58 17.76
C PHE A 424 17.19 17.15 17.02
N VAL A 425 16.98 17.93 15.96
CA VAL A 425 18.07 18.60 15.22
C VAL A 425 18.71 19.72 16.05
N LYS A 426 17.94 20.40 16.92
CA LYS A 426 18.45 21.50 17.77
C LYS A 426 19.62 21.06 18.69
N PRO A 427 19.52 19.96 19.47
CA PRO A 427 20.63 19.41 20.26
C PRO A 427 21.92 19.11 19.49
N GLU A 428 21.88 18.89 18.19
CA GLU A 428 23.07 18.58 17.38
C GLU A 428 23.77 19.84 16.84
N SER A 429 23.11 21.00 16.92
CA SER A 429 23.65 22.24 16.39
C SER A 429 24.87 22.73 17.21
N PRO A 430 25.97 23.15 16.55
CA PRO A 430 27.18 23.59 17.23
C PRO A 430 26.98 24.87 18.06
N LYS A 431 25.88 25.61 17.84
CA LYS A 431 25.56 26.89 18.47
C LYS A 431 24.77 26.78 19.79
N VAL A 432 24.13 25.66 20.09
CA VAL A 432 23.38 25.50 21.37
C VAL A 432 24.32 25.41 22.57
N PHE A 433 25.60 25.12 22.35
CA PHE A 433 26.59 24.88 23.41
C PHE A 433 27.73 25.91 23.44
N ILE A 434 27.43 27.18 23.13
CA ILE A 434 28.41 28.31 23.12
C ILE A 434 29.07 28.53 24.50
N SER A 435 28.43 28.15 25.61
CA SER A 435 29.04 28.25 26.94
C SER A 435 30.09 27.14 27.16
N PRO A 436 31.32 27.49 27.61
CA PRO A 436 32.37 26.50 27.88
C PRO A 436 31.82 25.43 28.82
N PRO A 437 31.92 24.13 28.44
CA PRO A 437 31.32 23.06 29.21
C PRO A 437 31.94 23.05 30.61
N SER A 438 31.10 23.17 31.64
CA SER A 438 31.51 22.77 32.98
C SER A 438 31.80 21.25 32.95
N ALA A 439 32.76 20.77 33.74
CA ALA A 439 33.16 19.36 33.75
C ALA A 439 31.98 18.37 33.96
N LYS A 440 30.88 18.81 34.59
CA LYS A 440 29.66 18.02 34.82
C LYS A 440 28.72 17.97 33.61
N SER A 441 28.73 18.99 32.74
CA SER A 441 27.80 19.11 31.60
C SER A 441 28.26 18.37 30.33
N GLY A 442 29.54 18.02 30.21
CA GLY A 442 30.10 17.37 29.02
C GLY A 442 29.49 16.01 28.68
N PRO A 443 29.36 15.04 29.62
CA PRO A 443 28.76 13.74 29.33
C PRO A 443 27.28 13.85 28.95
N VAL A 444 26.55 14.78 29.57
CA VAL A 444 25.13 15.04 29.26
C VAL A 444 24.96 15.53 27.82
N ARG A 445 25.82 16.45 27.36
CA ARG A 445 25.82 16.93 25.98
C ARG A 445 26.14 15.84 24.97
N ALA A 446 27.10 14.96 25.29
CA ALA A 446 27.44 13.81 24.44
C ALA A 446 26.26 12.86 24.27
N LEU A 447 25.55 12.55 25.35
CA LEU A 447 24.37 11.68 25.31
C LEU A 447 23.18 12.33 24.61
N LEU A 448 22.97 13.65 24.78
CA LEU A 448 21.92 14.37 24.06
C LEU A 448 22.16 14.34 22.54
N PHE A 449 23.40 14.56 22.10
CA PHE A 449 23.79 14.41 20.71
C PHE A 449 23.50 12.98 20.22
N ASP A 450 23.99 11.98 20.95
CA ASP A 450 23.88 10.58 20.55
C ASP A 450 22.43 10.11 20.42
N ILE A 451 21.60 10.38 21.43
CA ILE A 451 20.19 10.00 21.43
C ILE A 451 19.44 10.71 20.31
N SER A 452 19.66 12.02 20.14
CA SER A 452 18.97 12.79 19.10
C SER A 452 19.35 12.30 17.69
N PHE A 453 20.62 11.97 17.47
CA PHE A 453 21.12 11.41 16.21
C PHE A 453 20.46 10.07 15.89
N LEU A 454 20.38 9.17 16.86
CA LEU A 454 19.74 7.86 16.70
C LEU A 454 18.23 8.02 16.41
N MET A 455 17.55 8.89 17.16
CA MET A 455 16.13 9.17 16.94
C MET A 455 15.87 9.73 15.54
N LEU A 456 16.72 10.64 15.05
CA LEU A 456 16.60 11.19 13.70
C LEU A 456 16.85 10.15 12.61
N CYS A 457 17.86 9.27 12.77
CA CYS A 457 18.07 8.14 11.87
C CYS A 457 16.84 7.23 11.82
N HIS A 458 16.28 6.90 12.98
CA HIS A 458 15.09 6.05 13.09
C HIS A 458 13.85 6.70 12.44
N VAL A 459 13.66 8.01 12.64
CA VAL A 459 12.58 8.77 11.96
C VAL A 459 12.76 8.73 10.44
N ALA A 460 13.97 8.96 9.93
CA ALA A 460 14.26 8.93 8.50
C ALA A 460 13.96 7.55 7.88
N GLN A 461 14.38 6.46 8.54
CA GLN A 461 14.12 5.09 8.06
C GLN A 461 12.64 4.71 8.14
N THR A 462 11.89 5.20 9.13
CA THR A 462 10.50 4.78 9.37
C THR A 462 9.47 5.60 8.59
N TYR A 463 9.75 6.89 8.36
CA TYR A 463 8.79 7.86 7.81
C TYR A 463 9.33 8.67 6.62
N GLY A 464 10.57 8.47 6.20
CA GLY A 464 11.20 9.20 5.10
C GLY A 464 12.01 10.42 5.56
N SER A 465 13.04 10.78 4.78
CA SER A 465 13.94 11.90 5.09
C SER A 465 13.29 13.27 4.90
N GLU A 466 12.26 13.38 4.06
CA GLU A 466 11.50 14.61 3.81
C GLU A 466 10.81 15.17 5.06
N VAL A 467 10.55 14.31 6.05
CA VAL A 467 9.99 14.70 7.36
C VAL A 467 10.98 15.56 8.15
N ILE A 468 12.28 15.35 7.97
CA ILE A 468 13.35 16.06 8.68
C ILE A 468 13.75 17.33 7.91
N LEU A 469 13.81 17.24 6.57
CA LEU A 469 14.31 18.30 5.72
C LEU A 469 13.49 19.60 5.83
N SER A 470 14.21 20.72 5.73
CA SER A 470 13.66 22.06 5.90
C SER A 470 13.39 22.76 4.57
N ASP A 471 12.14 23.19 4.34
CA ASP A 471 11.76 23.92 3.11
C ASP A 471 12.37 25.34 3.02
N SER A 472 12.91 25.85 4.13
CA SER A 472 13.45 27.21 4.25
C SER A 472 14.51 27.28 5.36
N ASN A 473 15.75 26.89 5.05
CA ASN A 473 16.87 27.24 5.92
C ASN A 473 17.28 28.70 5.62
N PRO A 474 17.50 29.56 6.63
CA PRO A 474 18.11 30.86 6.40
C PRO A 474 19.46 30.67 5.69
N PRO A 475 19.83 31.55 4.75
CA PRO A 475 21.04 31.38 3.95
C PRO A 475 22.27 31.33 4.87
N GLY A 476 22.95 30.18 4.89
CA GLY A 476 24.22 29.96 5.59
C GLY A 476 24.25 28.87 6.66
N GLU A 477 23.10 28.25 7.03
CA GLU A 477 23.07 27.26 8.11
C GLU A 477 22.23 26.04 7.77
N VAL A 478 22.86 25.01 7.18
CA VAL A 478 22.29 23.67 7.10
C VAL A 478 22.78 22.87 8.31
N PRO A 479 21.88 22.28 9.13
CA PRO A 479 22.27 21.43 10.25
C PRO A 479 23.20 20.29 9.81
N PHE A 480 24.11 19.90 10.70
CA PHE A 480 25.06 18.80 10.46
C PHE A 480 24.32 17.52 10.01
N PHE A 481 23.26 17.13 10.71
CA PHE A 481 22.54 15.90 10.43
C PHE A 481 21.82 15.93 9.07
N GLU A 482 21.19 17.05 8.70
CA GLU A 482 20.56 17.18 7.37
C GLU A 482 21.60 16.94 6.26
N THR A 483 22.80 17.53 6.40
CA THR A 483 23.90 17.33 5.46
C THR A 483 24.37 15.88 5.45
N TRP A 484 24.66 15.31 6.63
CA TRP A 484 25.13 13.94 6.78
C TRP A 484 24.12 12.92 6.24
N MET A 485 22.83 13.07 6.55
CA MET A 485 21.78 12.18 6.08
C MET A 485 21.69 12.20 4.54
N LEU A 486 21.71 13.40 3.93
CA LEU A 486 21.66 13.52 2.48
C LEU A 486 22.87 12.90 1.79
N THR A 487 24.07 13.01 2.37
CA THR A 487 25.31 12.54 1.73
C THR A 487 25.74 11.13 2.12
N CYS A 488 25.34 10.64 3.29
CA CYS A 488 25.94 9.46 3.93
C CYS A 488 24.94 8.37 4.29
N MET A 489 23.67 8.69 4.53
CA MET A 489 22.69 7.70 5.01
C MET A 489 22.18 6.82 3.86
N PRO A 490 22.30 5.48 3.94
CA PRO A 490 21.76 4.58 2.92
C PRO A 490 20.23 4.62 2.93
N GLU A 491 19.64 4.86 1.76
CA GLU A 491 18.19 4.85 1.53
C GLU A 491 17.89 3.99 0.30
N GLU A 492 16.69 3.41 0.25
CA GLU A 492 16.25 2.58 -0.88
C GLU A 492 16.25 3.42 -2.16
N GLY A 493 16.90 2.92 -3.23
CA GLY A 493 17.05 3.64 -4.49
C GLY A 493 18.13 4.73 -4.52
N LYS A 494 18.82 5.00 -3.40
CA LYS A 494 19.91 5.99 -3.33
C LYS A 494 21.29 5.33 -3.44
N ILE A 495 22.07 5.76 -4.42
CA ILE A 495 23.47 5.34 -4.57
C ILE A 495 24.36 6.36 -3.85
N LEU A 496 25.04 5.91 -2.81
CA LEU A 496 26.00 6.72 -2.06
C LEU A 496 27.40 6.61 -2.68
N ASN A 497 28.12 7.73 -2.74
CA ASN A 497 29.52 7.74 -3.16
C ASN A 497 30.43 7.72 -1.92
N PRO A 498 31.19 6.63 -1.65
CA PRO A 498 32.10 6.58 -0.50
C PRO A 498 33.27 7.56 -0.60
N ASP A 499 33.56 8.10 -1.81
CA ASP A 499 34.55 9.15 -2.07
C ASP A 499 33.99 10.57 -1.97
N HIS A 500 32.73 10.74 -1.54
CA HIS A 500 32.12 12.06 -1.41
C HIS A 500 32.99 12.98 -0.51
N PRO A 501 33.19 14.27 -0.84
CA PRO A 501 34.07 15.17 -0.07
C PRO A 501 33.73 15.27 1.42
N CYS A 502 32.48 15.01 1.82
CA CYS A 502 32.07 14.97 3.23
C CYS A 502 32.79 13.87 4.04
N PHE A 503 33.31 12.83 3.38
CA PHE A 503 34.08 11.73 3.96
C PHE A 503 35.60 11.95 3.91
N ARG A 504 36.07 13.12 3.44
CA ARG A 504 37.48 13.52 3.48
C ARG A 504 37.69 14.70 4.44
N PRO A 505 37.56 14.49 5.76
CA PRO A 505 37.87 15.50 6.75
C PRO A 505 39.38 15.76 6.81
N ASP A 506 39.75 16.81 7.54
CA ASP A 506 41.12 17.19 7.86
C ASP A 506 41.94 15.97 8.35
N SER A 507 43.04 15.68 7.64
CA SER A 507 43.89 14.51 7.91
C SER A 507 44.42 14.49 9.34
N THR A 508 44.69 15.66 9.93
CA THR A 508 45.17 15.76 11.31
C THR A 508 44.13 15.27 12.33
N LYS A 509 42.84 15.45 12.03
CA LYS A 509 41.74 14.97 12.87
C LYS A 509 41.53 13.48 12.71
N VAL A 510 41.71 12.95 11.49
CA VAL A 510 41.64 11.52 11.21
C VAL A 510 42.75 10.77 11.94
N GLU A 511 44.01 11.21 11.80
CA GLU A 511 45.16 10.63 12.50
C GLU A 511 44.96 10.64 14.02
N SER A 512 44.46 11.75 14.58
CA SER A 512 44.15 11.87 16.00
C SER A 512 43.06 10.90 16.45
N LEU A 513 42.02 10.69 15.63
CA LEU A 513 40.93 9.77 15.91
C LEU A 513 41.38 8.31 15.82
N VAL A 514 42.17 7.94 14.79
CA VAL A 514 42.74 6.60 14.65
C VAL A 514 43.65 6.28 15.83
N ALA A 515 44.53 7.21 16.23
CA ALA A 515 45.39 7.05 17.39
C ALA A 515 44.58 6.87 18.69
N LEU A 516 43.51 7.64 18.85
CA LEU A 516 42.62 7.50 20.01
C LEU A 516 41.90 6.15 20.04
N LEU A 517 41.39 5.67 18.90
CA LEU A 517 40.66 4.39 18.81
C LEU A 517 41.58 3.20 19.05
N ASN A 518 42.86 3.31 18.68
CA ASN A 518 43.87 2.27 18.85
C ASN A 518 44.43 2.23 20.29
N ASN A 519 44.53 3.39 20.96
CA ASN A 519 45.01 3.50 22.33
C ASN A 519 43.88 3.18 23.33
N SER A 520 44.10 2.26 24.28
CA SER A 520 43.11 1.85 25.29
C SER A 520 42.77 2.90 26.37
N SER A 521 43.11 4.17 26.13
CA SER A 521 42.75 5.25 27.03
C SER A 521 41.28 5.61 26.84
N GLU A 522 40.50 5.61 27.91
CA GLU A 522 39.08 5.99 27.88
C GLU A 522 38.84 7.32 27.15
N MET A 523 38.03 7.27 26.08
CA MET A 523 37.58 8.45 25.33
C MET A 523 36.86 9.43 26.27
N LYS A 524 37.40 10.66 26.42
CA LYS A 524 36.87 11.68 27.34
C LYS A 524 35.73 12.46 26.71
N LEU A 525 34.50 12.19 27.16
CA LEU A 525 33.27 12.75 26.58
C LEU A 525 33.17 14.29 26.60
N VAL A 526 33.89 14.95 27.51
CA VAL A 526 33.78 16.40 27.79
C VAL A 526 34.47 17.28 26.74
N GLN A 527 35.51 16.76 26.07
CA GLN A 527 36.40 17.57 25.22
C GLN A 527 36.12 17.43 23.72
N MET A 528 35.12 16.61 23.35
CA MET A 528 34.91 16.21 21.97
C MET A 528 33.78 16.97 21.28
N LYS A 529 34.03 17.29 20.02
CA LYS A 529 33.01 17.80 19.10
C LYS A 529 32.45 16.62 18.30
N TRP A 530 31.36 16.04 18.80
CA TRP A 530 30.81 14.79 18.26
C TRP A 530 30.43 14.85 16.77
N HIS A 531 29.93 15.97 16.27
CA HIS A 531 29.68 16.16 14.84
C HIS A 531 30.96 16.02 14.00
N GLU A 532 32.10 16.57 14.45
CA GLU A 532 33.38 16.42 13.75
C GLU A 532 33.89 14.96 13.81
N VAL A 533 33.66 14.27 14.94
CA VAL A 533 33.99 12.85 15.09
C VAL A 533 33.16 11.98 14.15
N CYS A 534 31.85 12.22 14.05
CA CYS A 534 30.94 11.51 13.13
C CYS A 534 31.27 11.73 11.65
N LEU A 535 31.81 12.90 11.27
CA LEU A 535 32.34 13.13 9.93
C LEU A 535 33.68 12.42 9.71
N SER A 536 34.53 12.37 10.74
CA SER A 536 35.89 11.81 10.67
C SER A 536 35.97 10.30 10.74
N ILE A 537 34.94 9.66 11.29
CA ILE A 537 34.94 8.20 11.48
C ILE A 537 35.01 7.44 10.15
N SER A 538 34.44 7.96 9.06
CA SER A 538 34.49 7.30 7.76
C SER A 538 35.90 7.18 7.21
N ALA A 539 36.68 8.26 7.25
CA ALA A 539 38.09 8.25 6.86
C ALA A 539 38.94 7.41 7.81
N ALA A 540 38.67 7.47 9.12
CA ALA A 540 39.37 6.64 10.10
C ALA A 540 39.13 5.14 9.85
N ILE A 541 37.90 4.74 9.53
CA ILE A 541 37.55 3.36 9.18
C ILE A 541 38.27 2.90 7.91
N LEU A 542 38.38 3.77 6.89
CA LEU A 542 39.16 3.46 5.69
C LEU A 542 40.64 3.21 6.02
N GLU A 543 41.27 4.05 6.84
CA GLU A 543 42.67 3.84 7.26
C GLU A 543 42.84 2.55 8.07
N ILE A 544 41.91 2.25 8.98
CA ILE A 544 41.90 1.03 9.79
C ILE A 544 41.72 -0.22 8.90
N LEU A 545 40.81 -0.17 7.92
CA LEU A 545 40.63 -1.25 6.94
C LEU A 545 41.88 -1.47 6.11
N ASN A 546 42.48 -0.41 5.57
CA ASN A 546 43.72 -0.50 4.79
C ASN A 546 44.85 -1.10 5.64
N ALA A 547 44.97 -0.70 6.91
CA ALA A 547 45.96 -1.27 7.83
C ALA A 547 45.71 -2.77 8.09
N TRP A 548 44.44 -3.18 8.19
CA TRP A 548 44.07 -4.59 8.34
C TRP A 548 44.28 -5.41 7.06
N GLU A 549 44.01 -4.81 5.89
CA GLU A 549 44.25 -5.40 4.56
C GLU A 549 45.72 -5.70 4.34
N ASN A 550 46.59 -4.75 4.71
CA ASN A 550 48.04 -4.87 4.62
C ASN A 550 48.68 -5.67 5.76
N GLY A 551 47.90 -6.23 6.68
CA GLY A 551 48.39 -7.07 7.78
C GLY A 551 49.08 -6.32 8.94
N VAL A 552 48.93 -4.99 9.00
CA VAL A 552 49.44 -4.15 10.10
C VAL A 552 48.62 -4.34 11.37
N LEU A 553 47.30 -4.51 11.24
CA LEU A 553 46.39 -4.77 12.35
C LEU A 553 45.93 -6.23 12.36
N THR A 554 45.82 -6.82 13.55
CA THR A 554 45.22 -8.15 13.75
C THR A 554 43.72 -8.05 13.94
N PHE A 555 43.00 -9.16 13.77
CA PHE A 555 41.55 -9.20 14.04
C PHE A 555 41.22 -8.79 15.48
N GLU A 556 42.03 -9.18 16.46
CA GLU A 556 41.85 -8.78 17.87
C GLU A 556 41.94 -7.25 18.06
N SER A 557 42.89 -6.60 17.36
CA SER A 557 42.96 -5.13 17.34
C SER A 557 41.70 -4.50 16.74
N ILE A 558 41.15 -5.09 15.67
CA ILE A 558 39.90 -4.63 15.05
C ILE A 558 38.72 -4.79 16.01
N GLN A 559 38.61 -5.92 16.71
CA GLN A 559 37.56 -6.10 17.72
C GLN A 559 37.62 -4.98 18.76
N LYS A 560 38.79 -4.75 19.37
CA LYS A 560 39.00 -3.68 20.35
C LYS A 560 38.66 -2.28 19.82
N ILE A 561 39.05 -1.98 18.58
CA ILE A 561 38.73 -0.70 17.92
C ILE A 561 37.21 -0.56 17.74
N THR A 562 36.54 -1.59 17.22
CA THR A 562 35.08 -1.54 17.04
C THR A 562 34.30 -1.47 18.35
N GLU A 563 34.82 -2.08 19.43
CA GLU A 563 34.29 -1.92 20.80
C GLU A 563 34.43 -0.49 21.29
N ASN A 564 35.56 0.17 21.03
CA ASN A 564 35.76 1.58 21.36
C ASN A 564 34.79 2.50 20.60
N ILE A 565 34.48 2.19 19.33
CA ILE A 565 33.54 2.96 18.50
C ILE A 565 32.12 2.88 19.08
N LYS A 566 31.61 1.67 19.36
CA LYS A 566 30.23 1.47 19.82
C LYS A 566 30.04 1.66 21.33
N GLY A 567 31.11 1.64 22.12
CA GLY A 567 31.03 1.55 23.58
C GLY A 567 30.61 2.81 24.33
N LYS A 568 30.73 4.01 23.73
CA LYS A 568 30.30 5.25 24.39
C LYS A 568 29.18 5.99 23.66
N VAL A 569 29.28 6.09 22.34
CA VAL A 569 28.39 6.91 21.50
C VAL A 569 28.00 6.09 20.27
N CYS A 570 26.74 5.65 20.22
CA CYS A 570 26.25 4.72 19.20
C CYS A 570 26.19 5.35 17.80
N SER A 571 26.01 6.67 17.71
CA SER A 571 26.04 7.44 16.46
C SER A 571 27.35 7.30 15.68
N MET A 572 28.49 7.05 16.36
CA MET A 572 29.74 6.74 15.67
C MET A 572 29.68 5.42 14.92
N ALA A 573 29.09 4.38 15.53
CA ALA A 573 28.91 3.08 14.88
C ALA A 573 27.96 3.20 13.69
N VAL A 574 26.87 3.97 13.82
CA VAL A 574 25.95 4.27 12.71
C VAL A 574 26.68 4.95 11.54
N CYS A 575 27.50 5.98 11.81
CA CYS A 575 28.28 6.66 10.77
C CYS A 575 29.32 5.75 10.11
N ALA A 576 30.00 4.90 10.89
CA ALA A 576 30.96 3.94 10.38
C ALA A 576 30.28 2.91 9.45
N VAL A 577 29.17 2.32 9.88
CA VAL A 577 28.43 1.32 9.09
C VAL A 577 27.82 1.94 7.84
N ALA A 578 27.27 3.16 7.92
CA ALA A 578 26.74 3.88 6.76
C ALA A 578 27.79 4.00 5.64
N TRP A 579 29.03 4.35 5.99
CA TRP A 579 30.14 4.39 5.03
C TRP A 579 30.56 2.99 4.56
N LEU A 580 30.68 2.01 5.47
CA LEU A 580 31.04 0.63 5.11
C LEU A 580 30.05 0.01 4.12
N VAL A 581 28.75 0.26 4.28
CA VAL A 581 27.69 -0.16 3.36
C VAL A 581 27.91 0.44 1.97
N ALA A 582 28.23 1.75 1.89
CA ALA A 582 28.55 2.40 0.62
C ALA A 582 29.84 1.84 -0.01
N HIS A 583 30.86 1.56 0.81
CA HIS A 583 32.13 1.01 0.37
C HIS A 583 31.98 -0.42 -0.18
N VAL A 584 31.27 -1.31 0.53
CA VAL A 584 31.02 -2.70 0.10
C VAL A 584 30.34 -2.77 -1.26
N ARG A 585 29.43 -1.83 -1.57
CA ARG A 585 28.74 -1.75 -2.87
C ARG A 585 29.72 -1.48 -4.04
N MET A 586 30.86 -0.85 -3.77
CA MET A 586 31.89 -0.54 -4.78
C MET A 586 32.94 -1.65 -4.94
N LEU A 587 33.01 -2.61 -4.01
CA LEU A 587 33.99 -3.69 -4.01
C LEU A 587 33.55 -4.92 -4.81
N GLY A 588 34.53 -5.65 -5.38
CA GLY A 588 34.32 -6.99 -5.93
C GLY A 588 34.03 -8.02 -4.82
N LEU A 589 33.40 -9.16 -5.14
CA LEU A 589 32.97 -10.14 -4.12
C LEU A 589 34.10 -10.60 -3.18
N ASP A 590 35.30 -10.85 -3.73
CA ASP A 590 36.46 -11.35 -2.99
C ASP A 590 37.05 -10.29 -2.02
N GLU A 591 36.80 -9.01 -2.26
CA GLU A 591 37.32 -7.89 -1.47
C GLU A 591 36.40 -7.51 -0.30
N ARG A 592 35.16 -8.03 -0.27
CA ARG A 592 34.13 -7.61 0.70
C ARG A 592 34.31 -8.18 2.11
N GLU A 593 35.06 -9.27 2.26
CA GLU A 593 35.05 -10.07 3.50
C GLU A 593 35.45 -9.24 4.74
N LYS A 594 36.53 -8.48 4.67
CA LYS A 594 37.00 -7.66 5.82
C LYS A 594 36.02 -6.54 6.16
N SER A 595 35.45 -5.86 5.17
CA SER A 595 34.43 -4.83 5.39
C SER A 595 33.16 -5.42 6.02
N LEU A 596 32.68 -6.58 5.52
CA LEU A 596 31.52 -7.28 6.10
C LEU A 596 31.81 -7.77 7.53
N GLN A 597 33.00 -8.26 7.80
CA GLN A 597 33.42 -8.68 9.13
C GLN A 597 33.46 -7.48 10.10
N MET A 598 33.92 -6.31 9.64
CA MET A 598 33.90 -5.08 10.44
C MET A 598 32.46 -4.60 10.72
N ILE A 599 31.55 -4.67 9.74
CA ILE A 599 30.12 -4.41 9.95
C ILE A 599 29.55 -5.34 11.05
N ARG A 600 29.85 -6.65 10.99
CA ARG A 600 29.44 -7.62 12.02
C ARG A 600 29.93 -7.23 13.41
N GLN A 601 31.20 -6.81 13.52
CA GLN A 601 31.76 -6.39 14.81
C GLN A 601 31.08 -5.13 15.34
N LEU A 602 30.80 -4.13 14.49
CA LEU A 602 30.10 -2.90 14.89
C LEU A 602 28.64 -3.16 15.28
N ALA A 603 27.98 -4.11 14.63
CA ALA A 603 26.60 -4.51 14.92
C ALA A 603 26.44 -5.35 16.20
N THR A 604 27.50 -6.01 16.65
CA THR A 604 27.42 -6.89 17.84
C THR A 604 27.36 -6.05 19.12
N PRO A 605 26.41 -6.25 20.04
CA PRO A 605 26.38 -5.54 21.32
C PRO A 605 27.64 -5.79 22.16
N LEU A 606 27.98 -4.86 23.06
CA LEU A 606 29.01 -5.11 24.07
C LEU A 606 28.49 -6.06 25.16
N TYR A 607 29.29 -7.04 25.55
CA TYR A 607 29.01 -7.93 26.67
C TYR A 607 29.62 -7.34 27.95
N GLY A 608 28.80 -6.64 28.76
CA GLY A 608 29.21 -6.07 30.05
C GLY A 608 28.30 -4.90 30.51
N GLU A 609 28.30 -4.61 31.82
CA GLU A 609 27.58 -3.44 32.36
C GLU A 609 28.29 -2.15 31.93
N ASN A 610 27.63 -1.35 31.09
CA ASN A 610 28.08 -0.01 30.75
C ASN A 610 27.53 0.99 31.76
N THR A 611 28.39 1.83 32.33
CA THR A 611 28.00 2.82 33.35
C THR A 611 27.34 4.07 32.77
N LEU A 612 27.26 4.21 31.44
CA LEU A 612 26.62 5.35 30.78
C LEU A 612 25.09 5.22 30.77
N GLN A 613 24.40 6.33 31.06
CA GLN A 613 22.94 6.38 31.07
C GLN A 613 22.33 5.94 29.73
N PHE A 614 21.22 5.19 29.82
CA PHE A 614 20.43 4.72 28.68
C PHE A 614 21.22 3.92 27.62
N TYR A 615 22.35 3.29 27.99
CA TYR A 615 23.18 2.60 27.01
C TYR A 615 22.44 1.44 26.33
N ASN A 616 21.71 0.63 27.11
CA ASN A 616 20.98 -0.51 26.57
C ASN A 616 19.90 -0.07 25.57
N GLU A 617 19.14 0.97 25.92
CA GLU A 617 18.10 1.54 25.07
C GLU A 617 18.70 2.14 23.77
N ARG A 618 19.86 2.81 23.87
CA ARG A 618 20.60 3.31 22.70
C ARG A 618 21.11 2.19 21.79
N VAL A 619 21.58 1.09 22.36
CA VAL A 619 22.04 -0.08 21.59
C VAL A 619 20.89 -0.75 20.86
N VAL A 620 19.69 -0.80 21.44
CA VAL A 620 18.49 -1.35 20.78
C VAL A 620 18.14 -0.54 19.52
N ILE A 621 18.02 0.80 19.66
CA ILE A 621 17.71 1.65 18.50
C ILE A 621 18.86 1.64 17.47
N MET A 622 20.12 1.65 17.90
CA MET A 622 21.27 1.50 17.01
C MET A 622 21.19 0.20 16.21
N SER A 623 20.91 -0.93 16.87
CA SER A 623 20.83 -2.24 16.21
C SER A 623 19.75 -2.26 15.13
N SER A 624 18.56 -1.71 15.45
CA SER A 624 17.47 -1.54 14.47
C SER A 624 17.90 -0.69 13.27
N ILE A 625 18.60 0.42 13.51
CA ILE A 625 19.09 1.32 12.44
C ILE A 625 20.10 0.60 11.54
N LEU A 626 21.05 -0.11 12.14
CA LEU A 626 22.09 -0.84 11.43
C LEU A 626 21.52 -1.99 10.60
N GLU A 627 20.53 -2.71 11.12
CA GLU A 627 19.83 -3.78 10.41
C GLU A 627 19.19 -3.27 9.12
N HIS A 628 18.47 -2.14 9.19
CA HIS A 628 17.88 -1.50 8.01
C HIS A 628 18.95 -1.01 7.02
N MET A 629 20.03 -0.37 7.49
CA MET A 629 21.12 0.09 6.60
C MET A 629 21.81 -1.07 5.87
N CYS A 630 21.92 -2.23 6.50
CA CYS A 630 22.64 -3.38 5.97
C CYS A 630 21.76 -4.30 5.10
N ALA A 631 20.44 -4.17 5.14
CA ALA A 631 19.49 -5.10 4.51
C ALA A 631 19.85 -5.44 3.05
N ASP A 632 20.05 -4.44 2.20
CA ASP A 632 20.38 -4.62 0.78
C ASP A 632 21.74 -5.32 0.56
N VAL A 633 22.76 -4.94 1.34
CA VAL A 633 24.12 -5.47 1.20
C VAL A 633 24.19 -6.93 1.65
N LEU A 634 23.42 -7.29 2.67
CA LEU A 634 23.34 -8.65 3.18
C LEU A 634 22.49 -9.55 2.28
N GLN A 635 21.42 -9.03 1.67
CA GLN A 635 20.65 -9.75 0.65
C GLN A 635 21.50 -10.08 -0.59
N GLN A 636 22.35 -9.14 -1.05
CA GLN A 636 23.22 -9.34 -2.21
C GLN A 636 24.34 -10.37 -2.00
N THR A 637 24.67 -10.71 -0.74
CA THR A 637 25.80 -11.60 -0.39
C THR A 637 25.36 -12.97 0.10
N ALA A 638 24.04 -13.24 0.21
CA ALA A 638 23.46 -14.46 0.78
C ALA A 638 23.93 -14.83 2.21
N THR A 639 24.69 -13.95 2.86
CA THR A 639 25.11 -14.10 4.27
C THR A 639 24.10 -13.42 5.18
N GLN A 640 23.28 -14.20 5.88
CA GLN A 640 22.44 -13.68 6.97
C GLN A 640 23.33 -13.33 8.17
N ILE A 641 23.48 -12.04 8.49
CA ILE A 641 23.92 -11.62 9.82
C ILE A 641 22.68 -11.61 10.70
N LYS A 642 22.60 -12.51 11.68
CA LYS A 642 21.54 -12.45 12.69
C LYS A 642 21.88 -11.34 13.69
N PHE A 643 21.16 -10.23 13.60
CA PHE A 643 21.12 -9.24 14.68
C PHE A 643 20.33 -9.84 15.85
N PRO A 644 20.67 -9.50 17.11
CA PRO A 644 19.87 -9.93 18.25
C PRO A 644 18.50 -9.24 18.20
N SER A 645 17.54 -9.88 17.54
CA SER A 645 16.15 -9.47 17.52
C SER A 645 15.41 -10.05 18.73
N THR A 646 14.47 -9.28 19.27
CA THR A 646 13.44 -9.85 20.13
C THR A 646 12.51 -10.71 19.27
N GLY A 647 12.79 -12.01 19.23
CA GLY A 647 11.86 -13.06 18.81
C GLY A 647 11.05 -12.79 17.55
N MET A 648 11.68 -12.86 16.38
CA MET A 648 10.99 -13.12 15.11
C MET A 648 11.88 -13.96 14.20
N ASP A 649 11.61 -15.26 14.10
CA ASP A 649 12.03 -16.02 12.93
C ASP A 649 11.01 -15.74 11.82
N THR A 650 11.46 -15.10 10.73
CA THR A 650 10.66 -14.93 9.52
C THR A 650 10.58 -16.28 8.79
N ILE A 651 9.39 -16.87 8.75
CA ILE A 651 9.11 -18.03 7.90
C ILE A 651 8.99 -17.53 6.46
N PRO A 652 9.85 -17.97 5.51
CA PRO A 652 9.72 -17.55 4.12
C PRO A 652 8.39 -18.03 3.53
N TYR A 653 7.72 -17.12 2.81
CA TYR A 653 6.39 -17.24 2.17
C TYR A 653 6.19 -18.41 1.19
N TRP A 654 7.19 -19.27 0.99
CA TRP A 654 7.17 -20.33 -0.02
C TRP A 654 6.40 -21.59 0.39
N ASN A 655 6.02 -21.74 1.66
CA ASN A 655 5.44 -23.00 2.18
C ASN A 655 3.92 -22.96 2.43
N LEU A 656 3.18 -22.00 1.86
CA LEU A 656 1.71 -21.88 2.04
C LEU A 656 0.88 -22.12 0.79
N LEU A 657 1.44 -22.75 -0.25
CA LEU A 657 0.60 -23.35 -1.30
C LEU A 657 0.28 -24.80 -0.91
N PRO A 658 -1.00 -25.22 -0.90
CA PRO A 658 -1.34 -26.63 -0.76
C PRO A 658 -0.85 -27.40 -2.01
N PRO A 659 -0.58 -28.72 -1.89
CA PRO A 659 -0.15 -29.55 -3.01
C PRO A 659 -1.18 -29.63 -4.14
#